data_AF-A0A2N9B6B2-F1
#
_entry.id   AF-A0A2N9B6B2-F1
#
_cell.length_a   1.000
_cell.length_b   1.000
_cell.length_c   1.000
_cell.angle_alpha   90.00
_cell.angle_beta   90.00
_cell.angle_gamma   90.00
#
_symmetry.space_group_name_H-M   'P 1'
#
loop_
_entity.id
_entity.type
_entity.pdbx_description
1 polymer ?
#
loop_
_entity_poly.entity_id
_entity_poly.type
_entity_poly.pdbx_seq_one_letter_code
_entity_poly.pdbx_strand_id
1 'polypeptide(L)'
;MAGDKQAETTTVPAEAREKHARLAEQIEEHRFRYYVKDAPVVSDAEFDQLLRSLEALEEEFPELRTPDSPTQKVAGAYETEFTAVEHRQRMLSLDNTFNDEELAAWSERIARELGEQDYHFLCELKVDGLAVNLTYEHGRLTRAATRGDGRTGEDITPNVRTIAEIPERLKGDFVPDLVEIRGEVYFPMEKFQELNARLVAAGDKPFANPRNAAAGSLRQKDPRVTATRPLHMVVHGIGALEGFTGLTRLSQAYDLLGTWGLPTSRHNKVVDGLDGVREFIAYFGENRHSVEHEIDGVVVKLDEIPLQGRLGSTSRAPRWAIAYKYAPEEVNTKLINIRVGVGRTGRVTPYAQVEPVTVAGSEVEFATLHNQDVVKAKGVLIGDTVVLRKAGDVIPEILGPVADLRDGTEREFVMPSECPECGTALRPMKEGDVDLRCPNARTCPAQLRERLFYLAGRKALDIEHFGYVAAAALTKPLEPEDPPLVDEGDLFDLTVDRLLPIKAYVLDPDSGLPKRDPKTGEEKVATIFANQEGKPRKNALAMLENIAAAKQRPLARIITSLSIRHVGPVAAEALAREFRSIERIDQATEEELAVTEGVGPTIAASLKQWFAEDWHREIIRKWKAAGVRMEEESTGEGEGPRPLEGLTVVVTGTLEHFTRDGAKEALQSRGAKVTGSVSKKTSFVVVGDNPGSKYDKAMQLKVPVLNEEGFGVLLEQGPDAAAEVALSAEE
;
A
#
# COMPACT_ATOMS: atom_id res chain seq x y z
N MET A 1 50.85 21.48 -20.23
CA MET A 1 49.75 21.92 -21.12
C MET A 1 48.49 21.26 -20.63
N ALA A 2 47.49 22.07 -20.28
CA ALA A 2 46.07 21.79 -20.05
C ALA A 2 45.70 20.61 -19.12
N GLY A 3 44.97 20.79 -18.02
CA GLY A 3 44.36 22.00 -17.50
C GLY A 3 43.64 21.70 -16.18
N ASP A 4 43.68 22.68 -15.28
CA ASP A 4 42.69 22.94 -14.23
C ASP A 4 41.31 22.33 -14.54
N LYS A 5 40.92 21.31 -13.77
CA LYS A 5 39.50 21.04 -13.57
C LYS A 5 38.99 22.08 -12.57
N GLN A 6 38.44 23.14 -13.15
CA GLN A 6 37.64 24.15 -12.48
C GLN A 6 36.69 23.48 -11.48
N ALA A 7 36.88 23.79 -10.19
CA ALA A 7 35.77 23.83 -9.26
C ALA A 7 34.77 24.84 -9.84
N GLU A 8 33.58 24.39 -10.22
CA GLU A 8 32.47 25.29 -10.53
C GLU A 8 32.22 26.14 -9.29
N THR A 9 32.76 27.36 -9.31
CA THR A 9 32.43 28.43 -8.39
C THR A 9 30.94 28.64 -8.50
N THR A 10 30.20 28.23 -7.47
CA THR A 10 28.82 28.69 -7.25
C THR A 10 28.87 30.22 -7.21
N THR A 11 28.35 30.85 -8.25
CA THR A 11 28.35 32.31 -8.49
C THR A 11 27.52 33.07 -7.46
N VAL A 12 26.72 32.34 -6.66
CA VAL A 12 25.96 32.87 -5.54
C VAL A 12 26.70 32.65 -4.20
N PRO A 13 27.03 33.73 -3.47
CA PRO A 13 27.56 33.65 -2.12
C PRO A 13 26.68 32.78 -1.20
N ALA A 14 27.29 31.98 -0.32
CA ALA A 14 26.54 31.14 0.63
C ALA A 14 25.56 31.95 1.50
N GLU A 15 25.97 33.16 1.91
CA GLU A 15 25.13 34.09 2.68
C GLU A 15 23.88 34.55 1.90
N ALA A 16 24.01 34.75 0.58
CA ALA A 16 22.87 35.10 -0.27
C ALA A 16 21.90 33.92 -0.45
N ARG A 17 22.42 32.69 -0.58
CA ARG A 17 21.59 31.46 -0.59
C ARG A 17 20.81 31.27 0.71
N GLU A 18 21.48 31.46 1.85
CA GLU A 18 20.86 31.32 3.17
C GLU A 18 19.79 32.40 3.41
N LYS A 19 20.09 33.66 3.02
CA LYS A 19 19.14 34.76 3.10
C LYS A 19 17.92 34.55 2.20
N HIS A 20 18.11 34.04 0.99
CA HIS A 20 17.03 33.70 0.06
C HIS A 20 16.13 32.61 0.61
N ALA A 21 16.71 31.50 1.08
CA ALA A 21 15.98 30.41 1.70
C ALA A 21 15.14 30.89 2.89
N ARG A 22 15.70 31.76 3.75
CA ARG A 22 15.00 32.35 4.90
C ARG A 22 13.85 33.27 4.51
N LEU A 23 14.05 34.13 3.51
CA LEU A 23 12.99 35.05 3.04
C LEU A 23 11.86 34.28 2.35
N ALA A 24 12.21 33.32 1.48
CA ALA A 24 11.24 32.45 0.83
C ALA A 24 10.41 31.66 1.85
N GLU A 25 11.06 31.18 2.91
CA GLU A 25 10.41 30.55 4.07
C GLU A 25 9.38 31.46 4.74
N GLN A 26 9.79 32.66 5.13
CA GLN A 26 8.91 33.61 5.85
C GLN A 26 7.70 33.99 5.01
N ILE A 27 7.90 34.19 3.72
CA ILE A 27 6.83 34.54 2.78
C ILE A 27 5.83 33.39 2.65
N GLU A 28 6.28 32.15 2.48
CA GLU A 28 5.35 31.00 2.40
C GLU A 28 4.62 30.74 3.72
N GLU A 29 5.29 30.94 4.85
CA GLU A 29 4.63 30.86 6.16
C GLU A 29 3.52 31.91 6.29
N HIS A 30 3.80 33.17 5.95
CA HIS A 30 2.81 34.24 6.00
C HIS A 30 1.67 34.04 5.00
N ARG A 31 1.96 33.56 3.77
CA ARG A 31 0.93 33.19 2.79
C ARG A 31 0.03 32.09 3.33
N PHE A 32 0.60 31.03 3.91
CA PHE A 32 -0.19 29.93 4.46
C PHE A 32 -1.06 30.41 5.63
N ARG A 33 -0.53 31.25 6.53
CA ARG A 33 -1.29 31.84 7.63
C ARG A 33 -2.44 32.72 7.13
N TYR A 34 -2.20 33.54 6.10
CA TYR A 34 -3.18 34.44 5.52
C TYR A 34 -4.27 33.68 4.74
N TYR A 35 -3.89 32.82 3.79
CA TYR A 35 -4.82 32.18 2.86
C TYR A 35 -5.45 30.88 3.40
N VAL A 36 -4.79 30.17 4.32
CA VAL A 36 -5.26 28.86 4.81
C VAL A 36 -5.75 28.93 6.25
N LYS A 37 -4.97 29.53 7.16
CA LYS A 37 -5.34 29.62 8.59
C LYS A 37 -6.23 30.82 8.93
N ASP A 38 -6.42 31.77 8.00
CA ASP A 38 -7.11 33.05 8.21
C ASP A 38 -6.62 33.78 9.48
N ALA A 39 -5.30 33.72 9.72
CA ALA A 39 -4.64 34.19 10.94
C ALA A 39 -3.29 34.86 10.63
N PRO A 40 -3.26 35.97 9.87
CA PRO A 40 -2.03 36.68 9.55
C PRO A 40 -1.36 37.26 10.80
N VAL A 41 -0.03 37.17 10.85
CA VAL A 41 0.80 37.69 11.95
C VAL A 41 1.67 38.88 11.55
N VAL A 42 1.66 39.24 10.26
CA VAL A 42 2.30 40.44 9.71
C VAL A 42 1.26 41.22 8.93
N SER A 43 1.42 42.53 8.87
CA SER A 43 0.60 43.39 8.02
C SER A 43 0.95 43.21 6.54
N ASP A 44 0.02 43.56 5.65
CA ASP A 44 0.25 43.54 4.20
C ASP A 44 1.51 44.35 3.80
N ALA A 45 1.77 45.47 4.48
CA ALA A 45 2.95 46.30 4.23
C ALA A 45 4.27 45.61 4.62
N GLU A 46 4.29 44.84 5.72
CA GLU A 46 5.45 44.04 6.14
C GLU A 46 5.65 42.84 5.22
N PHE A 47 4.56 42.19 4.79
CA PHE A 47 4.62 41.12 3.81
C PHE A 47 5.18 41.60 2.47
N ASP A 48 4.72 42.76 1.98
CA ASP A 48 5.23 43.39 0.76
C ASP A 48 6.72 43.72 0.87
N GLN A 49 7.20 44.14 2.06
CA GLN A 49 8.63 44.38 2.29
C GLN A 49 9.45 43.09 2.22
N LEU A 50 8.94 41.99 2.79
CA LEU A 50 9.60 40.68 2.70
C LEU A 50 9.66 40.20 1.24
N LEU A 51 8.55 40.31 0.50
CA LEU A 51 8.47 39.92 -0.91
C LEU A 51 9.43 40.74 -1.78
N ARG A 52 9.45 42.07 -1.62
CA ARG A 52 10.41 42.94 -2.32
C ARG A 52 11.86 42.64 -1.96
N SER A 53 12.13 42.24 -0.71
CA SER A 53 13.47 41.85 -0.28
C SER A 53 13.92 40.54 -0.94
N LEU A 54 13.00 39.60 -1.17
CA LEU A 54 13.27 38.38 -1.90
C LEU A 54 13.48 38.67 -3.40
N GLU A 55 12.61 39.48 -4.00
CA GLU A 55 12.73 39.90 -5.40
C GLU A 55 14.06 40.61 -5.68
N ALA A 56 14.46 41.55 -4.81
CA ALA A 56 15.74 42.25 -4.95
C ALA A 56 16.94 41.28 -4.89
N LEU A 57 16.85 40.24 -4.05
CA LEU A 57 17.90 39.24 -3.93
C LEU A 57 17.97 38.31 -5.15
N GLU A 58 16.83 38.00 -5.76
CA GLU A 58 16.77 37.25 -7.03
C GLU A 58 17.17 38.08 -8.24
N GLU A 59 17.00 39.40 -8.19
CA GLU A 59 17.49 40.33 -9.21
C GLU A 59 19.02 40.47 -9.15
N GLU A 60 19.58 40.53 -7.93
CA GLU A 60 21.02 40.54 -7.69
C GLU A 60 21.68 39.19 -8.05
N PHE A 61 21.00 38.08 -7.76
CA PHE A 61 21.47 36.72 -8.05
C PHE A 61 20.40 35.91 -8.84
N PRO A 62 20.35 36.04 -10.18
CA PRO A 62 19.33 35.41 -11.02
C PRO A 62 19.21 33.88 -10.88
N GLU A 63 20.30 33.21 -10.49
CA GLU A 63 20.35 31.76 -10.25
C GLU A 63 19.45 31.31 -9.07
N LEU A 64 19.10 32.22 -8.15
CA LEU A 64 18.23 31.94 -7.02
C LEU A 64 16.74 31.92 -7.39
N ARG A 65 16.38 32.41 -8.58
CA ARG A 65 15.01 32.48 -9.07
C ARG A 65 14.55 31.11 -9.59
N THR A 66 14.29 30.19 -8.68
CA THR A 66 13.81 28.85 -8.99
C THR A 66 12.28 28.82 -9.20
N PRO A 67 11.73 27.82 -9.91
CA PRO A 67 10.28 27.61 -10.00
C PRO A 67 9.57 27.50 -8.63
N ASP A 68 10.31 27.05 -7.61
CA ASP A 68 9.79 26.91 -6.24
C ASP A 68 9.80 28.20 -5.44
N SER A 69 10.46 29.26 -5.93
CA SER A 69 10.48 30.55 -5.26
C SER A 69 9.08 31.16 -5.13
N PRO A 70 8.74 31.75 -3.97
CA PRO A 70 7.45 32.42 -3.76
C PRO A 70 7.13 33.50 -4.80
N THR A 71 8.15 34.14 -5.37
CA THR A 71 8.03 35.17 -6.43
C THR A 71 7.54 34.59 -7.76
N GLN A 72 7.72 33.29 -7.99
CA GLN A 72 7.27 32.60 -9.21
C GLN A 72 5.87 31.96 -9.05
N LYS A 73 5.33 31.93 -7.83
CA LYS A 73 4.04 31.31 -7.50
C LYS A 73 2.91 32.34 -7.47
N VAL A 74 1.83 32.07 -8.19
CA VAL A 74 0.61 32.90 -8.16
C VAL A 74 -0.07 32.77 -6.79
N ALA A 75 -0.40 33.90 -6.16
CA ALA A 75 -1.08 33.90 -4.87
C ALA A 75 -2.51 33.33 -5.02
N GLY A 76 -2.85 32.28 -4.26
CA GLY A 76 -4.26 31.94 -3.98
C GLY A 76 -4.74 30.52 -4.26
N ALA A 77 -3.93 29.61 -4.80
CA ALA A 77 -4.34 28.21 -5.01
C ALA A 77 -3.42 27.24 -4.25
N TYR A 78 -3.70 27.02 -2.96
CA TYR A 78 -3.19 25.83 -2.26
C TYR A 78 -4.10 24.66 -2.65
N GLU A 79 -4.00 24.17 -3.88
CA GLU A 79 -4.55 22.86 -4.24
C GLU A 79 -3.45 21.81 -4.05
N THR A 80 -3.68 20.84 -3.19
CA THR A 80 -2.79 19.69 -2.99
C THR A 80 -2.99 18.72 -4.16
N GLU A 81 -1.96 18.52 -4.99
CA GLU A 81 -2.00 17.55 -6.10
C GLU A 81 -1.72 16.09 -5.68
N PHE A 82 -1.59 15.82 -4.38
CA PHE A 82 -1.27 14.50 -3.79
C PHE A 82 -0.18 13.75 -4.54
N THR A 83 0.91 14.45 -4.82
CA THR A 83 2.05 13.90 -5.56
C THR A 83 2.64 12.70 -4.81
N ALA A 84 3.09 11.70 -5.56
CA ALA A 84 3.74 10.53 -5.01
C ALA A 84 5.12 10.91 -4.45
N VAL A 85 5.44 10.46 -3.25
CA VAL A 85 6.70 10.77 -2.57
C VAL A 85 7.30 9.52 -1.93
N GLU A 86 8.58 9.27 -2.19
CA GLU A 86 9.30 8.15 -1.58
C GLU A 86 9.72 8.49 -0.13
N HIS A 87 9.51 7.55 0.78
CA HIS A 87 9.96 7.63 2.17
C HIS A 87 11.46 7.33 2.25
N ARG A 88 12.22 8.12 3.02
CA ARG A 88 13.68 7.90 3.15
C ARG A 88 13.97 6.57 3.83
N GLN A 89 13.15 6.22 4.81
CA GLN A 89 13.11 4.88 5.37
C GLN A 89 11.73 4.27 5.16
N ARG A 90 11.69 3.02 4.69
CA ARG A 90 10.45 2.29 4.44
C ARG A 90 9.55 2.24 5.69
N MET A 91 8.27 2.54 5.52
CA MET A 91 7.25 2.34 6.54
C MET A 91 6.69 0.92 6.43
N LEU A 92 6.93 0.10 7.46
CA LEU A 92 6.47 -1.28 7.50
C LEU A 92 5.08 -1.39 8.17
N SER A 93 4.41 -2.51 7.93
CA SER A 93 3.25 -2.91 8.74
C SER A 93 3.71 -3.64 10.00
N LEU A 94 2.82 -3.88 10.94
CA LEU A 94 3.03 -4.85 12.02
C LEU A 94 2.44 -6.21 11.66
N ASP A 95 3.05 -7.27 12.15
CA ASP A 95 2.39 -8.58 12.24
C ASP A 95 1.42 -8.57 13.43
N ASN A 96 0.38 -9.42 13.34
CA ASN A 96 -0.69 -9.46 14.34
C ASN A 96 -0.60 -10.74 15.17
N THR A 97 -1.04 -10.64 16.43
CA THR A 97 -1.43 -11.76 17.29
C THR A 97 -2.85 -11.50 17.81
N PHE A 98 -3.63 -12.56 17.97
CA PHE A 98 -5.03 -12.47 18.42
C PHE A 98 -5.28 -13.12 19.78
N ASN A 99 -4.28 -13.79 20.34
CA ASN A 99 -4.40 -14.52 21.59
C ASN A 99 -3.05 -14.62 22.31
N ASP A 100 -3.10 -15.04 23.57
CA ASP A 100 -1.92 -15.13 24.42
C ASP A 100 -0.90 -16.16 23.92
N GLU A 101 -1.35 -17.28 23.34
CA GLU A 101 -0.47 -18.33 22.83
C GLU A 101 0.42 -17.83 21.68
N GLU A 102 -0.17 -17.10 20.72
CA GLU A 102 0.55 -16.47 19.62
C GLU A 102 1.51 -15.38 20.11
N LEU A 103 1.13 -14.60 21.12
CA LEU A 103 1.98 -13.58 21.73
C LEU A 103 3.17 -14.23 22.46
N ALA A 104 2.93 -15.28 23.24
CA ALA A 104 3.97 -16.05 23.93
C ALA A 104 4.96 -16.66 22.92
N ALA A 105 4.45 -17.27 21.85
CA ALA A 105 5.28 -17.83 20.79
C ALA A 105 6.14 -16.75 20.10
N TRP A 106 5.66 -15.51 19.97
CA TRP A 106 6.46 -14.39 19.48
C TRP A 106 7.56 -13.99 20.48
N SER A 107 7.22 -13.86 21.76
CA SER A 107 8.20 -13.54 22.82
C SER A 107 9.29 -14.59 22.93
N GLU A 108 8.96 -15.88 22.81
CA GLU A 108 9.94 -16.98 22.82
C GLU A 108 10.90 -16.92 21.63
N ARG A 109 10.41 -16.50 20.45
CA ARG A 109 11.29 -16.29 19.28
C ARG A 109 12.29 -15.18 19.54
N ILE A 110 11.86 -14.08 20.15
CA ILE A 110 12.74 -12.97 20.54
C ILE A 110 13.78 -13.46 21.56
N ALA A 111 13.36 -14.11 22.64
CA ALA A 111 14.25 -14.63 23.67
C ALA A 111 15.31 -15.58 23.09
N ARG A 112 14.92 -16.48 22.18
CA ARG A 112 15.85 -17.40 21.52
C ARG A 112 16.85 -16.69 20.60
N GLU A 113 16.42 -15.67 19.86
CA GLU A 113 17.31 -14.92 18.97
C GLU A 113 18.26 -13.99 19.73
N LEU A 114 17.84 -13.46 20.88
CA LEU A 114 18.64 -12.52 21.69
C LEU A 114 19.56 -13.21 22.72
N GLY A 115 19.19 -14.38 23.25
CA GLY A 115 19.97 -15.12 24.24
C GLY A 115 19.85 -14.52 25.64
N GLU A 116 20.97 -14.42 26.37
CA GLU A 116 21.05 -13.90 27.75
C GLU A 116 21.07 -12.36 27.84
N GLN A 117 20.71 -11.65 26.77
CA GLN A 117 20.67 -10.19 26.78
C GLN A 117 19.46 -9.69 27.58
N ASP A 118 19.66 -8.67 28.41
CA ASP A 118 18.56 -7.98 29.08
C ASP A 118 17.83 -7.06 28.10
N TYR A 119 16.50 -7.13 28.11
CA TYR A 119 15.65 -6.28 27.29
C TYR A 119 14.29 -6.03 27.93
N HIS A 120 13.64 -4.96 27.50
CA HIS A 120 12.31 -4.55 27.97
C HIS A 120 11.33 -4.47 26.81
N PHE A 121 10.04 -4.46 27.14
CA PHE A 121 8.99 -4.19 26.16
C PHE A 121 8.39 -2.81 26.38
N LEU A 122 8.23 -2.07 25.30
CA LEU A 122 7.46 -0.84 25.24
C LEU A 122 6.07 -1.15 24.69
N CYS A 123 5.07 -0.98 25.55
CA CYS A 123 3.66 -1.15 25.22
C CYS A 123 3.01 0.19 24.89
N GLU A 124 2.26 0.21 23.80
CA GLU A 124 1.57 1.39 23.28
C GLU A 124 0.16 1.04 22.83
N LEU A 125 -0.75 2.01 22.86
CA LEU A 125 -2.08 1.82 22.31
C LEU A 125 -2.03 1.79 20.79
N LYS A 126 -2.70 0.81 20.18
CA LYS A 126 -2.80 0.74 18.73
C LYS A 126 -3.95 1.63 18.25
N VAL A 127 -3.63 2.88 17.95
CA VAL A 127 -4.55 3.91 17.47
C VAL A 127 -5.16 3.48 16.13
N ASP A 128 -6.48 3.65 15.99
CA ASP A 128 -7.16 3.41 14.71
C ASP A 128 -7.31 4.71 13.91
N GLY A 129 -6.30 5.03 13.10
CA GLY A 129 -6.27 6.26 12.30
C GLY A 129 -5.61 6.07 10.94
N LEU A 130 -4.88 7.11 10.51
CA LEU A 130 -4.06 7.11 9.32
C LEU A 130 -2.60 7.38 9.65
N ALA A 131 -1.72 6.43 9.30
CA ALA A 131 -0.28 6.58 9.42
C ALA A 131 0.28 7.69 8.52
N VAL A 132 1.06 8.58 9.15
CA VAL A 132 1.73 9.73 8.54
C VAL A 132 3.21 9.74 8.90
N ASN A 133 4.03 10.15 7.95
CA ASN A 133 5.47 10.38 8.12
C ASN A 133 5.76 11.88 7.98
N LEU A 134 6.36 12.50 8.99
CA LEU A 134 6.74 13.90 9.01
C LEU A 134 8.25 14.02 8.85
N THR A 135 8.73 14.64 7.79
CA THR A 135 10.16 14.92 7.61
C THR A 135 10.47 16.32 8.13
N TYR A 136 11.37 16.38 9.12
CA TYR A 136 11.97 17.61 9.59
C TYR A 136 13.43 17.66 9.15
N GLU A 137 13.83 18.78 8.55
CA GLU A 137 15.22 19.06 8.20
C GLU A 137 15.65 20.30 8.98
N HIS A 138 16.74 20.18 9.75
CA HIS A 138 17.22 21.17 10.72
C HIS A 138 16.10 21.72 11.61
N GLY A 139 15.23 20.81 12.06
CA GLY A 139 14.10 21.14 12.93
C GLY A 139 12.87 21.71 12.25
N ARG A 140 12.85 21.93 10.93
CA ARG A 140 11.70 22.50 10.23
C ARG A 140 10.92 21.45 9.47
N LEU A 141 9.58 21.47 9.57
CA LEU A 141 8.71 20.56 8.82
C LEU A 141 8.77 20.88 7.32
N THR A 142 9.52 20.08 6.57
CA THR A 142 9.70 20.22 5.12
C THR A 142 8.68 19.40 4.34
N ARG A 143 8.25 18.25 4.88
CA ARG A 143 7.36 17.33 4.19
C ARG A 143 6.51 16.52 5.15
N ALA A 144 5.28 16.21 4.75
CA ALA A 144 4.47 15.17 5.37
C ALA A 144 3.86 14.27 4.30
N ALA A 145 3.93 12.97 4.51
CA ALA A 145 3.44 11.98 3.55
C ALA A 145 2.57 10.92 4.24
N THR A 146 1.54 10.42 3.53
CA THR A 146 0.82 9.22 3.96
C THR A 146 1.71 7.98 3.83
N ARG A 147 1.36 6.87 4.50
CA ARG A 147 2.11 5.61 4.34
C ARG A 147 2.16 5.09 2.89
N GLY A 148 1.05 5.19 2.17
CA GLY A 148 0.87 4.55 0.85
C GLY A 148 1.17 3.05 0.88
N ASP A 149 2.08 2.59 0.02
CA ASP A 149 2.51 1.17 -0.04
C ASP A 149 3.68 0.84 0.92
N GLY A 150 4.12 1.83 1.69
CA GLY A 150 5.24 1.74 2.63
C GLY A 150 6.57 2.19 2.05
N ARG A 151 6.74 2.24 0.72
CA ARG A 151 7.89 2.87 0.05
C ARG A 151 7.52 4.25 -0.45
N THR A 152 6.34 4.38 -1.06
CA THR A 152 5.84 5.62 -1.63
C THR A 152 4.50 6.00 -1.01
N GLY A 153 4.45 7.23 -0.50
CA GLY A 153 3.28 7.90 0.06
C GLY A 153 2.71 8.97 -0.86
N GLU A 154 1.63 9.60 -0.40
CA GLU A 154 1.05 10.81 -1.01
C GLU A 154 1.47 12.03 -0.17
N ASP A 155 1.97 13.11 -0.81
CA ASP A 155 2.28 14.37 -0.14
C ASP A 155 1.00 15.02 0.41
N ILE A 156 0.99 15.26 1.70
CA ILE A 156 -0.10 15.88 2.46
C ILE A 156 0.42 17.03 3.34
N THR A 157 1.57 17.60 3.00
CA THR A 157 2.23 18.67 3.77
C THR A 157 1.30 19.86 4.05
N PRO A 158 0.55 20.41 3.07
CA PRO A 158 -0.35 21.53 3.33
C PRO A 158 -1.47 21.16 4.31
N ASN A 159 -2.01 19.95 4.23
CA ASN A 159 -3.09 19.47 5.09
C ASN A 159 -2.59 19.23 6.53
N VAL A 160 -1.42 18.61 6.69
CA VAL A 160 -0.81 18.34 7.99
C VAL A 160 -0.48 19.62 8.74
N ARG A 161 -0.03 20.68 8.06
CA ARG A 161 0.23 22.00 8.67
C ARG A 161 -1.00 22.68 9.29
N THR A 162 -2.21 22.17 9.00
CA THR A 162 -3.45 22.66 9.62
C THR A 162 -3.74 22.02 10.98
N ILE A 163 -3.06 20.91 11.34
CA ILE A 163 -3.20 20.24 12.62
C ILE A 163 -2.39 21.01 13.66
N ALA A 164 -3.08 21.60 14.64
CA ALA A 164 -2.47 22.51 15.61
C ALA A 164 -1.37 21.88 16.48
N GLU A 165 -1.45 20.56 16.73
CA GLU A 165 -0.50 19.82 17.57
C GLU A 165 0.84 19.54 16.87
N ILE A 166 0.91 19.72 15.55
CA ILE A 166 2.11 19.42 14.77
C ILE A 166 2.91 20.72 14.63
N PRO A 167 4.10 20.82 15.26
CA PRO A 167 4.87 22.04 15.22
C PRO A 167 5.50 22.25 13.84
N GLU A 168 5.48 23.49 13.32
CA GLU A 168 6.23 23.82 12.10
C GLU A 168 7.75 23.79 12.32
N ARG A 169 8.18 24.01 13.57
CA ARG A 169 9.57 23.88 14.01
C ARG A 169 9.67 23.11 15.33
N LEU A 170 10.53 22.09 15.36
CA LEU A 170 10.89 21.36 16.58
C LEU A 170 11.53 22.32 17.60
N LYS A 171 11.25 22.09 18.88
CA LYS A 171 11.80 22.87 20.01
C LYS A 171 12.94 22.10 20.68
N GLY A 172 13.77 22.78 21.46
CA GLY A 172 14.80 22.15 22.30
C GLY A 172 16.22 22.19 21.73
N ASP A 173 17.18 21.76 22.54
CA ASP A 173 18.62 21.97 22.29
C ASP A 173 19.26 20.88 21.40
N PHE A 174 18.56 19.77 21.17
CA PHE A 174 19.06 18.60 20.44
C PHE A 174 18.16 18.26 19.26
N VAL A 175 18.17 19.13 18.26
CA VAL A 175 17.40 18.93 17.02
C VAL A 175 18.31 18.30 15.97
N PRO A 176 17.94 17.14 15.38
CA PRO A 176 18.73 16.47 14.35
C PRO A 176 18.82 17.28 13.05
N ASP A 177 19.84 16.98 12.25
CA ASP A 177 19.94 17.53 10.88
C ASP A 177 18.77 17.04 10.03
N LEU A 178 18.40 15.77 10.19
CA LEU A 178 17.23 15.19 9.56
C LEU A 178 16.54 14.20 10.51
N VAL A 179 15.23 14.30 10.63
CA VAL A 179 14.42 13.29 11.32
C VAL A 179 13.08 13.08 10.64
N GLU A 180 12.76 11.81 10.39
CA GLU A 180 11.42 11.36 10.05
C GLU A 180 10.68 10.95 11.33
N ILE A 181 9.53 11.57 11.59
CA ILE A 181 8.68 11.28 12.74
C ILE A 181 7.42 10.59 12.24
N ARG A 182 7.18 9.39 12.76
CA ARG A 182 6.04 8.55 12.38
C ARG A 182 4.95 8.66 13.43
N GLY A 183 3.72 8.83 12.99
CA GLY A 183 2.57 8.87 13.88
C GLY A 183 1.27 8.54 13.18
N GLU A 184 0.21 8.51 13.97
CA GLU A 184 -1.15 8.26 13.50
C GLU A 184 -1.97 9.54 13.64
N VAL A 185 -2.56 10.01 12.54
CA VAL A 185 -3.58 11.05 12.57
C VAL A 185 -4.94 10.41 12.81
N TYR A 186 -5.67 10.90 13.80
CA TYR A 186 -6.94 10.31 14.25
C TYR A 186 -7.99 11.38 14.58
N PHE A 187 -9.23 10.92 14.76
CA PHE A 187 -10.30 11.72 15.33
C PHE A 187 -10.58 11.29 16.77
N PRO A 188 -10.61 12.23 17.73
CA PRO A 188 -11.19 11.96 19.03
C PRO A 188 -12.66 11.55 18.88
N MET A 189 -13.13 10.60 19.67
CA MET A 189 -14.46 10.02 19.51
C MET A 189 -15.58 11.08 19.61
N GLU A 190 -15.50 11.97 20.59
CA GLU A 190 -16.46 13.08 20.77
C GLU A 190 -16.51 13.98 19.52
N LYS A 191 -15.34 14.31 18.96
CA LYS A 191 -15.22 15.18 17.78
C LYS A 191 -15.68 14.51 16.49
N PHE A 192 -15.48 13.20 16.37
CA PHE A 192 -16.05 12.40 15.29
C PHE A 192 -17.58 12.42 15.32
N GLN A 193 -18.18 12.22 16.50
CA GLN A 193 -19.63 12.25 16.68
C GLN A 193 -20.22 13.63 16.34
N GLU A 194 -19.59 14.71 16.82
CA GLU A 194 -19.98 16.09 16.45
C GLU A 194 -19.92 16.31 14.94
N LEU A 195 -18.86 15.85 14.28
CA LEU A 195 -18.69 15.99 12.83
C LEU A 195 -19.80 15.27 12.07
N ASN A 196 -20.10 14.01 12.44
CA ASN A 196 -21.16 13.25 11.80
C ASN A 196 -22.53 13.90 12.02
N ALA A 197 -22.81 14.42 13.22
CA ALA A 197 -24.04 15.15 13.47
C ALA A 197 -24.20 16.38 12.56
N ARG A 198 -23.11 17.14 12.33
CA ARG A 198 -23.10 18.29 11.41
C ARG A 198 -23.33 17.85 9.95
N LEU A 199 -22.70 16.75 9.50
CA LEU A 199 -22.89 16.21 8.15
C LEU A 199 -24.35 15.78 7.92
N VAL A 200 -24.92 15.03 8.86
CA VAL A 200 -26.32 14.59 8.79
C VAL A 200 -27.27 15.79 8.77
N ALA A 201 -27.04 16.81 9.60
CA ALA A 201 -27.84 18.03 9.60
C ALA A 201 -27.75 18.82 8.29
N ALA A 202 -26.62 18.75 7.59
CA ALA A 202 -26.42 19.33 6.26
C ALA A 202 -26.97 18.47 5.11
N GLY A 203 -27.46 17.25 5.40
CA GLY A 203 -27.93 16.29 4.39
C GLY A 203 -26.82 15.49 3.70
N ASP A 204 -25.59 15.55 4.20
CA ASP A 204 -24.44 14.79 3.71
C ASP A 204 -24.36 13.39 4.35
N LYS A 205 -23.66 12.46 3.68
CA LYS A 205 -23.42 11.12 4.22
C LYS A 205 -22.44 11.19 5.40
N PRO A 206 -22.77 10.66 6.59
CA PRO A 206 -21.83 10.59 7.71
C PRO A 206 -20.67 9.63 7.41
N PHE A 207 -19.55 9.82 8.10
CA PHE A 207 -18.43 8.90 8.06
C PHE A 207 -18.73 7.63 8.85
N ALA A 208 -18.28 6.49 8.31
CA ALA A 208 -18.57 5.16 8.85
C ALA A 208 -17.74 4.74 10.06
N ASN A 209 -16.60 5.38 10.32
CA ASN A 209 -15.79 5.18 11.53
C ASN A 209 -14.75 6.32 11.65
N PRO A 210 -14.15 6.53 12.84
CA PRO A 210 -13.12 7.54 13.06
C PRO A 210 -11.92 7.42 12.12
N ARG A 211 -11.47 6.21 11.80
CA ARG A 211 -10.36 5.95 10.87
C ARG A 211 -10.61 6.53 9.48
N ASN A 212 -11.77 6.22 8.89
CA ASN A 212 -12.18 6.70 7.59
C ASN A 212 -12.44 8.21 7.60
N ALA A 213 -13.00 8.73 8.71
CA ALA A 213 -13.16 10.17 8.90
C ALA A 213 -11.80 10.87 8.90
N ALA A 214 -10.80 10.34 9.61
CA ALA A 214 -9.44 10.89 9.67
C ALA A 214 -8.78 10.88 8.28
N ALA A 215 -8.80 9.73 7.61
CA ALA A 215 -8.22 9.59 6.27
C ALA A 215 -8.90 10.51 5.24
N GLY A 216 -10.24 10.58 5.24
CA GLY A 216 -10.99 11.45 4.34
C GLY A 216 -10.78 12.93 4.64
N SER A 217 -10.70 13.31 5.91
CA SER A 217 -10.49 14.69 6.36
C SER A 217 -9.07 15.20 6.09
N LEU A 218 -8.08 14.32 6.15
CA LEU A 218 -6.68 14.66 5.87
C LEU A 218 -6.41 14.75 4.36
N ARG A 219 -7.06 13.92 3.55
CA ARG A 219 -6.89 13.86 2.08
C ARG A 219 -7.87 14.79 1.35
N GLN A 220 -7.84 16.07 1.70
CA GLN A 220 -8.61 17.11 1.02
C GLN A 220 -7.73 17.89 0.05
N LYS A 221 -8.19 18.10 -1.19
CA LYS A 221 -7.46 18.93 -2.17
C LYS A 221 -7.24 20.35 -1.66
N ASP A 222 -8.23 20.88 -0.94
CA ASP A 222 -8.13 22.19 -0.29
C ASP A 222 -7.81 21.99 1.21
N PRO A 223 -6.62 22.38 1.68
CA PRO A 223 -6.23 22.23 3.08
C PRO A 223 -7.11 23.06 4.02
N ARG A 224 -7.81 24.09 3.55
CA ARG A 224 -8.78 24.84 4.38
C ARG A 224 -9.91 23.94 4.85
N VAL A 225 -10.31 22.95 4.05
CA VAL A 225 -11.30 21.96 4.48
C VAL A 225 -10.73 21.13 5.61
N THR A 226 -9.48 20.66 5.51
CA THR A 226 -8.80 19.95 6.61
C THR A 226 -8.70 20.81 7.87
N ALA A 227 -8.41 22.11 7.74
CA ALA A 227 -8.32 23.03 8.88
C ALA A 227 -9.63 23.16 9.69
N THR A 228 -10.79 22.93 9.06
CA THR A 228 -12.09 22.89 9.76
C THR A 228 -12.34 21.57 10.50
N ARG A 229 -11.49 20.56 10.31
CA ARG A 229 -11.64 19.23 10.89
C ARG A 229 -10.78 19.14 12.16
N PRO A 230 -11.36 18.75 13.31
CA PRO A 230 -10.62 18.60 14.56
C PRO A 230 -9.78 17.31 14.55
N LEU A 231 -8.78 17.26 13.67
CA LEU A 231 -7.81 16.18 13.59
C LEU A 231 -6.76 16.33 14.68
N HIS A 232 -6.38 15.21 15.26
CA HIS A 232 -5.31 15.10 16.25
C HIS A 232 -4.25 14.12 15.75
N MET A 233 -3.06 14.19 16.33
CA MET A 233 -1.98 13.26 16.00
C MET A 233 -1.41 12.64 17.27
N VAL A 234 -0.94 11.41 17.16
CA VAL A 234 -0.05 10.81 18.15
C VAL A 234 1.16 10.21 17.47
N VAL A 235 2.36 10.59 17.93
CA VAL A 235 3.62 10.05 17.39
C VAL A 235 3.96 8.72 18.06
N HIS A 236 4.47 7.77 17.28
CA HIS A 236 4.71 6.39 17.71
C HIS A 236 5.99 5.78 17.09
N GLY A 237 6.89 6.62 16.58
CA GLY A 237 8.20 6.14 16.12
C GLY A 237 9.02 7.18 15.37
N ILE A 238 10.26 6.79 15.09
CA ILE A 238 11.23 7.55 14.30
C ILE A 238 11.58 6.71 13.06
N GLY A 239 11.69 7.38 11.92
CA GLY A 239 12.17 6.83 10.64
C GLY A 239 13.66 7.14 10.44
N ALA A 240 14.00 7.68 9.26
CA ALA A 240 15.34 8.20 9.01
C ALA A 240 15.77 9.23 10.07
N LEU A 241 17.00 9.14 10.54
CA LEU A 241 17.58 10.01 11.55
C LEU A 241 19.06 10.27 11.21
N GLU A 242 19.42 11.53 11.00
CA GLU A 242 20.79 11.96 10.69
C GLU A 242 21.21 13.09 11.64
N GLY A 243 22.49 13.13 12.02
CA GLY A 243 23.01 14.16 12.92
C GLY A 243 22.63 13.97 14.40
N PHE A 244 22.12 12.79 14.80
CA PHE A 244 21.81 12.46 16.18
C PHE A 244 22.36 11.09 16.56
N THR A 245 23.08 11.01 17.68
CA THR A 245 23.64 9.76 18.22
C THR A 245 23.25 9.57 19.68
N GLY A 246 23.28 8.32 20.16
CA GLY A 246 23.06 8.02 21.58
C GLY A 246 21.65 7.60 22.00
N LEU A 247 20.70 7.45 21.05
CA LEU A 247 19.43 6.78 21.33
C LEU A 247 19.66 5.28 21.52
N THR A 248 19.46 4.78 22.74
CA THR A 248 19.60 3.35 23.05
C THR A 248 18.26 2.67 23.27
N ARG A 249 17.20 3.43 23.60
CA ARG A 249 15.85 2.93 23.82
C ARG A 249 14.77 3.75 23.10
N LEU A 250 13.70 3.10 22.68
CA LEU A 250 12.53 3.77 22.08
C LEU A 250 11.79 4.65 23.08
N SER A 251 11.73 4.23 24.35
CA SER A 251 11.16 5.03 25.43
C SER A 251 11.83 6.41 25.54
N GLN A 252 13.17 6.45 25.47
CA GLN A 252 13.95 7.70 25.42
C GLN A 252 13.63 8.53 24.18
N ALA A 253 13.39 7.88 23.04
CA ALA A 253 13.00 8.57 21.83
C ALA A 253 11.65 9.29 22.01
N TYR A 254 10.68 8.68 22.70
CA TYR A 254 9.39 9.34 22.97
C TYR A 254 9.49 10.49 23.95
N ASP A 255 10.32 10.39 24.99
CA ASP A 255 10.59 11.53 25.86
C ASP A 255 11.15 12.70 25.04
N LEU A 256 12.10 12.41 24.15
CA LEU A 256 12.69 13.40 23.24
C LEU A 256 11.67 14.02 22.27
N LEU A 257 10.81 13.21 21.64
CA LEU A 257 9.72 13.71 20.79
C LEU A 257 8.81 14.68 21.57
N GLY A 258 8.53 14.38 22.83
CA GLY A 258 7.79 15.28 23.72
C GLY A 258 8.51 16.61 23.95
N THR A 259 9.82 16.59 24.20
CA THR A 259 10.62 17.83 24.35
C THR A 259 10.66 18.68 23.07
N TRP A 260 10.57 18.03 21.90
CA TRP A 260 10.47 18.71 20.61
C TRP A 260 9.10 19.35 20.34
N GLY A 261 8.11 19.11 21.22
CA GLY A 261 6.77 19.66 21.14
C GLY A 261 5.79 18.82 20.33
N LEU A 262 6.10 17.54 20.09
CA LEU A 262 5.22 16.62 19.36
C LEU A 262 4.26 15.91 20.32
N PRO A 263 3.06 15.53 19.84
CA PRO A 263 2.04 14.91 20.67
C PRO A 263 2.35 13.42 20.90
N THR A 264 2.89 13.09 22.07
CA THR A 264 3.17 11.70 22.48
C THR A 264 2.01 11.13 23.31
N SER A 265 1.83 9.81 23.25
CA SER A 265 0.81 9.12 24.05
C SER A 265 1.19 9.09 25.53
N ARG A 266 0.25 9.48 26.39
CA ARG A 266 0.37 9.38 27.86
C ARG A 266 0.25 7.95 28.40
N HIS A 267 -0.17 7.01 27.55
CA HIS A 267 -0.47 5.63 27.93
C HIS A 267 0.70 4.68 27.65
N ASN A 268 1.79 5.18 27.05
CA ASN A 268 2.96 4.36 26.74
C ASN A 268 3.60 3.87 28.05
N LYS A 269 3.94 2.58 28.11
CA LYS A 269 4.51 1.97 29.31
C LYS A 269 5.62 0.99 28.95
N VAL A 270 6.78 1.17 29.56
CA VAL A 270 7.84 0.16 29.55
C VAL A 270 7.53 -0.88 30.62
N VAL A 271 7.63 -2.15 30.26
CA VAL A 271 7.32 -3.29 31.13
C VAL A 271 8.40 -4.35 31.05
N ASP A 272 8.56 -5.07 32.16
CA ASP A 272 9.49 -6.19 32.27
C ASP A 272 8.82 -7.48 31.80
N GLY A 273 9.37 -8.07 30.73
CA GLY A 273 8.94 -9.37 30.23
C GLY A 273 7.47 -9.45 29.80
N LEU A 274 7.01 -10.68 29.55
CA LEU A 274 5.70 -10.94 28.96
C LEU A 274 4.53 -10.70 29.93
N ASP A 275 4.74 -10.88 31.23
CA ASP A 275 3.67 -10.72 32.23
C ASP A 275 3.22 -9.25 32.34
N GLY A 276 4.16 -8.30 32.32
CA GLY A 276 3.81 -6.88 32.27
C GLY A 276 3.11 -6.48 30.97
N VAL A 277 3.45 -7.13 29.84
CA VAL A 277 2.73 -6.95 28.56
C VAL A 277 1.29 -7.44 28.68
N ARG A 278 1.07 -8.61 29.29
CA ARG A 278 -0.28 -9.17 29.51
C ARG A 278 -1.14 -8.29 30.38
N GLU A 279 -0.58 -7.76 31.47
CA GLU A 279 -1.29 -6.81 32.35
C GLU A 279 -1.74 -5.56 31.57
N PHE A 280 -0.86 -5.02 30.73
CA PHE A 280 -1.18 -3.86 29.89
C PHE A 280 -2.31 -4.18 28.89
N ILE A 281 -2.20 -5.32 28.20
CA ILE A 281 -3.22 -5.79 27.24
C ILE A 281 -4.56 -5.99 27.94
N ALA A 282 -4.60 -6.65 29.09
CA ALA A 282 -5.83 -6.91 29.84
C ALA A 282 -6.50 -5.61 30.28
N TYR A 283 -5.73 -4.69 30.88
CA TYR A 283 -6.25 -3.41 31.36
C TYR A 283 -6.92 -2.60 30.24
N PHE A 284 -6.26 -2.41 29.10
CA PHE A 284 -6.83 -1.64 28.00
C PHE A 284 -7.89 -2.43 27.19
N GLY A 285 -7.91 -3.76 27.30
CA GLY A 285 -8.99 -4.58 26.76
C GLY A 285 -10.30 -4.33 27.50
N GLU A 286 -10.25 -4.30 28.83
CA GLU A 286 -11.40 -3.99 29.68
C GLU A 286 -11.81 -2.51 29.60
N ASN A 287 -10.83 -1.61 29.40
CA ASN A 287 -11.03 -0.16 29.43
C ASN A 287 -10.90 0.49 28.05
N ARG A 288 -11.26 -0.25 26.98
CA ARG A 288 -11.06 0.18 25.57
C ARG A 288 -11.66 1.55 25.24
N HIS A 289 -12.80 1.88 25.86
CA HIS A 289 -13.51 3.14 25.62
C HIS A 289 -13.14 4.28 26.58
N SER A 290 -12.16 4.06 27.47
CA SER A 290 -11.71 5.07 28.45
C SER A 290 -10.68 6.06 27.90
N VAL A 291 -10.21 5.83 26.67
CA VAL A 291 -9.13 6.60 26.03
C VAL A 291 -9.68 7.53 24.95
N GLU A 292 -8.86 8.50 24.53
CA GLU A 292 -9.26 9.64 23.71
C GLU A 292 -9.69 9.28 22.28
N HIS A 293 -9.28 8.11 21.81
CA HIS A 293 -9.47 7.64 20.44
C HIS A 293 -9.82 6.15 20.43
N GLU A 294 -10.40 5.68 19.33
CA GLU A 294 -10.54 4.24 19.16
C GLU A 294 -9.17 3.56 19.10
N ILE A 295 -9.08 2.43 19.77
CA ILE A 295 -7.93 1.54 19.74
C ILE A 295 -8.40 0.19 19.22
N ASP A 296 -7.62 -0.45 18.36
CA ASP A 296 -7.92 -1.79 17.83
C ASP A 296 -7.02 -2.89 18.45
N GLY A 297 -6.25 -2.52 19.47
CA GLY A 297 -5.28 -3.38 20.10
C GLY A 297 -4.19 -2.63 20.87
N VAL A 298 -3.13 -3.37 21.18
CA VAL A 298 -1.89 -2.88 21.78
C VAL A 298 -0.74 -3.21 20.85
N VAL A 299 0.20 -2.29 20.69
CA VAL A 299 1.48 -2.56 20.03
C VAL A 299 2.52 -2.85 21.11
N VAL A 300 3.24 -3.96 20.94
CA VAL A 300 4.35 -4.36 21.82
C VAL A 300 5.62 -4.28 20.99
N LYS A 301 6.59 -3.48 21.45
CA LYS A 301 7.88 -3.27 20.78
C LYS A 301 9.01 -3.62 21.74
N LEU A 302 10.11 -4.17 21.23
CA LEU A 302 11.35 -4.23 22.00
C LEU A 302 11.87 -2.80 22.27
N ASP A 303 12.16 -2.44 23.52
CA ASP A 303 12.54 -1.07 23.83
C ASP A 303 13.97 -0.74 23.36
N GLU A 304 14.91 -1.68 23.50
CA GLU A 304 16.32 -1.50 23.12
C GLU A 304 16.54 -1.44 21.59
N ILE A 305 16.86 -0.25 21.07
CA ILE A 305 17.08 0.02 19.65
C ILE A 305 18.20 -0.85 19.05
N PRO A 306 19.37 -1.05 19.70
CA PRO A 306 20.42 -1.90 19.13
C PRO A 306 19.97 -3.35 18.88
N LEU A 307 19.07 -3.87 19.72
CA LEU A 307 18.56 -5.24 19.60
C LEU A 307 17.52 -5.37 18.48
N GLN A 308 16.80 -4.30 18.15
CA GLN A 308 15.88 -4.27 17.01
C GLN A 308 16.59 -4.50 15.68
N GLY A 309 17.75 -3.87 15.49
CA GLY A 309 18.58 -4.03 14.29
C GLY A 309 19.02 -5.49 14.09
N ARG A 310 19.40 -6.17 15.19
CA ARG A 310 19.79 -7.58 15.20
C ARG A 310 18.64 -8.52 14.81
N LEU A 311 17.42 -8.23 15.26
CA LEU A 311 16.23 -9.02 14.90
C LEU A 311 15.76 -8.73 13.46
N GLY A 312 15.94 -7.49 12.98
CA GLY A 312 15.60 -7.08 11.63
C GLY A 312 14.10 -7.13 11.32
N SER A 313 13.76 -7.34 10.05
CA SER A 313 12.40 -7.38 9.55
C SER A 313 12.18 -8.49 8.51
N THR A 314 10.93 -8.87 8.31
CA THR A 314 10.49 -9.60 7.12
C THR A 314 10.29 -8.63 5.95
N SER A 315 9.84 -9.12 4.80
CA SER A 315 9.47 -8.27 3.65
C SER A 315 8.32 -7.29 3.95
N ARG A 316 7.57 -7.52 5.04
CA ARG A 316 6.36 -6.77 5.41
C ARG A 316 6.42 -6.09 6.78
N ALA A 317 7.04 -6.72 7.78
CA ALA A 317 6.92 -6.33 9.19
C ALA A 317 8.22 -6.50 10.00
N PRO A 318 8.48 -5.65 11.00
CA PRO A 318 9.60 -5.82 11.92
C PRO A 318 9.40 -7.07 12.78
N ARG A 319 10.50 -7.79 13.09
CA ARG A 319 10.44 -8.98 13.96
C ARG A 319 10.38 -8.62 15.44
N TRP A 320 10.85 -7.42 15.78
CA TRP A 320 10.95 -6.88 17.14
C TRP A 320 9.69 -6.16 17.63
N ALA A 321 8.62 -6.11 16.82
CA ALA A 321 7.34 -5.53 17.23
C ALA A 321 6.15 -6.36 16.73
N ILE A 322 5.08 -6.38 17.51
CA ILE A 322 3.84 -7.10 17.20
C ILE A 322 2.62 -6.30 17.64
N ALA A 323 1.52 -6.42 16.90
CA ALA A 323 0.23 -5.87 17.28
C ALA A 323 -0.65 -6.96 17.89
N TYR A 324 -0.95 -6.85 19.19
CA TYR A 324 -1.99 -7.65 19.83
C TYR A 324 -3.35 -7.05 19.53
N LYS A 325 -4.21 -7.79 18.83
CA LYS A 325 -5.54 -7.35 18.42
C LYS A 325 -6.58 -7.82 19.43
N TYR A 326 -7.41 -6.88 19.88
CA TYR A 326 -8.56 -7.25 20.71
C TYR A 326 -9.58 -8.04 19.90
N ALA A 327 -10.34 -8.90 20.59
CA ALA A 327 -11.46 -9.59 19.97
C ALA A 327 -12.43 -8.53 19.40
N PRO A 328 -12.84 -8.66 18.13
CA PRO A 328 -13.79 -7.74 17.55
C PRO A 328 -15.12 -7.78 18.31
N GLU A 329 -15.83 -6.65 18.33
CA GLU A 329 -17.20 -6.63 18.84
C GLU A 329 -18.09 -7.55 18.00
N GLU A 330 -18.82 -8.43 18.68
CA GLU A 330 -19.82 -9.31 18.08
C GLU A 330 -21.20 -8.68 18.23
N VAL A 331 -21.97 -8.66 17.15
CA VAL A 331 -23.37 -8.26 17.16
C VAL A 331 -24.25 -9.36 16.60
N ASN A 332 -25.51 -9.35 16.98
CA ASN A 332 -26.51 -10.22 16.38
C ASN A 332 -27.32 -9.42 15.36
N THR A 333 -27.55 -9.99 14.19
CA THR A 333 -28.44 -9.43 13.16
C THR A 333 -29.18 -10.53 12.42
N LYS A 334 -30.26 -10.18 11.71
CA LYS A 334 -31.03 -11.14 10.92
C LYS A 334 -30.38 -11.42 9.57
N LEU A 335 -30.19 -12.68 9.23
CA LEU A 335 -29.75 -13.13 7.91
C LEU A 335 -30.92 -13.10 6.92
N ILE A 336 -31.06 -12.00 6.20
CA ILE A 336 -32.15 -11.77 5.25
C ILE A 336 -32.06 -12.71 4.05
N ASN A 337 -30.86 -12.92 3.51
CA ASN A 337 -30.64 -13.79 2.36
C ASN A 337 -29.19 -14.25 2.26
N ILE A 338 -28.94 -15.28 1.46
CA ILE A 338 -27.59 -15.61 0.98
C ILE A 338 -27.60 -15.47 -0.53
N ARG A 339 -26.77 -14.57 -1.05
CA ARG A 339 -26.62 -14.30 -2.48
C ARG A 339 -25.28 -14.83 -2.96
N VAL A 340 -25.10 -14.89 -4.27
CA VAL A 340 -23.83 -15.29 -4.89
C VAL A 340 -23.28 -14.19 -5.79
N GLY A 341 -21.98 -13.99 -5.76
CA GLY A 341 -21.25 -13.10 -6.67
C GLY A 341 -20.33 -13.90 -7.57
N VAL A 342 -20.25 -13.54 -8.86
CA VAL A 342 -19.34 -14.17 -9.82
C VAL A 342 -18.09 -13.31 -9.92
N GLY A 343 -16.96 -13.83 -9.43
CA GLY A 343 -15.69 -13.12 -9.47
C GLY A 343 -15.01 -13.19 -10.84
N ARG A 344 -13.93 -12.42 -10.97
CA ARG A 344 -13.04 -12.30 -12.14
C ARG A 344 -12.67 -13.63 -12.83
N THR A 345 -12.46 -14.69 -12.06
CA THR A 345 -12.02 -16.01 -12.54
C THR A 345 -13.18 -17.03 -12.61
N GLY A 346 -14.41 -16.53 -12.65
CA GLY A 346 -15.64 -17.32 -12.69
C GLY A 346 -16.06 -17.91 -11.36
N ARG A 347 -15.26 -17.78 -10.29
CA ARG A 347 -15.60 -18.29 -8.96
C ARG A 347 -16.90 -17.67 -8.46
N VAL A 348 -17.86 -18.52 -8.14
CA VAL A 348 -19.14 -18.12 -7.59
C VAL A 348 -19.05 -18.19 -6.08
N THR A 349 -19.13 -17.04 -5.41
CA THR A 349 -18.88 -16.89 -3.97
C THR A 349 -20.17 -16.51 -3.27
N PRO A 350 -20.67 -17.32 -2.31
CA PRO A 350 -21.81 -16.92 -1.49
C PRO A 350 -21.42 -15.82 -0.50
N TYR A 351 -22.32 -14.88 -0.30
CA TYR A 351 -22.24 -13.84 0.71
C TYR A 351 -23.60 -13.65 1.39
N ALA A 352 -23.57 -13.44 2.70
CA ALA A 352 -24.72 -13.10 3.51
C ALA A 352 -25.18 -11.68 3.17
N GLN A 353 -26.49 -11.52 3.03
CA GLN A 353 -27.19 -10.24 3.12
C GLN A 353 -27.90 -10.22 4.48
N VAL A 354 -27.51 -9.30 5.35
CA VAL A 354 -28.07 -9.17 6.69
C VAL A 354 -28.92 -7.92 6.83
N GLU A 355 -29.74 -7.85 7.87
CA GLU A 355 -30.37 -6.61 8.26
C GLU A 355 -29.28 -5.61 8.67
N PRO A 356 -29.30 -4.36 8.16
CA PRO A 356 -28.24 -3.40 8.43
C PRO A 356 -27.97 -3.27 9.92
N VAL A 357 -26.72 -3.52 10.33
CA VAL A 357 -26.32 -3.50 11.74
C VAL A 357 -24.99 -2.77 11.89
N THR A 358 -24.84 -1.99 12.95
CA THR A 358 -23.57 -1.29 13.24
C THR A 358 -22.65 -2.19 14.04
N VAL A 359 -21.41 -2.41 13.55
CA VAL A 359 -20.37 -3.20 14.22
C VAL A 359 -19.07 -2.41 14.21
N ALA A 360 -18.47 -2.18 15.38
CA ALA A 360 -17.27 -1.36 15.52
C ALA A 360 -17.40 -0.05 14.70
N GLY A 361 -18.46 0.70 14.98
CA GLY A 361 -18.74 2.01 14.39
C GLY A 361 -19.30 2.05 12.96
N SER A 362 -19.19 0.99 12.14
CA SER A 362 -19.71 1.00 10.75
C SER A 362 -20.87 0.04 10.53
N GLU A 363 -21.82 0.48 9.72
CA GLU A 363 -22.93 -0.34 9.23
C GLU A 363 -22.44 -1.47 8.32
N VAL A 364 -22.98 -2.66 8.53
CA VAL A 364 -22.70 -3.88 7.78
C VAL A 364 -24.01 -4.42 7.24
N GLU A 365 -24.09 -4.56 5.92
CA GLU A 365 -25.22 -5.21 5.23
C GLU A 365 -24.81 -6.53 4.56
N PHE A 366 -23.51 -6.72 4.32
CA PHE A 366 -22.97 -7.88 3.61
C PHE A 366 -21.76 -8.48 4.32
N ALA A 367 -21.70 -9.81 4.35
CA ALA A 367 -20.57 -10.55 4.90
C ALA A 367 -20.25 -11.77 4.02
N THR A 368 -18.97 -12.04 3.78
CA THR A 368 -18.58 -13.20 2.96
C THR A 368 -18.90 -14.51 3.66
N LEU A 369 -19.37 -15.50 2.91
CA LEU A 369 -19.52 -16.89 3.38
C LEU A 369 -18.53 -17.85 2.69
N HIS A 370 -17.57 -17.30 1.94
CA HIS A 370 -16.46 -18.00 1.27
C HIS A 370 -16.88 -18.99 0.16
N ASN A 371 -17.56 -20.09 0.50
CA ASN A 371 -18.05 -21.11 -0.43
C ASN A 371 -19.22 -21.90 0.19
N GLN A 372 -19.88 -22.74 -0.60
CA GLN A 372 -21.08 -23.47 -0.16
C GLN A 372 -20.82 -24.46 0.98
N ASP A 373 -19.61 -25.02 1.07
CA ASP A 373 -19.26 -25.95 2.14
C ASP A 373 -19.06 -25.23 3.46
N VAL A 374 -18.51 -24.02 3.44
CA VAL A 374 -18.42 -23.14 4.61
C VAL A 374 -19.80 -22.70 5.09
N VAL A 375 -20.74 -22.39 4.18
CA VAL A 375 -22.14 -22.11 4.55
C VAL A 375 -22.74 -23.28 5.34
N LYS A 376 -22.57 -24.51 4.83
CA LYS A 376 -23.04 -25.73 5.48
C LYS A 376 -22.34 -26.00 6.81
N ALA A 377 -21.03 -25.84 6.86
CA ALA A 377 -20.23 -26.04 8.08
C ALA A 377 -20.61 -25.04 9.19
N LYS A 378 -20.92 -23.79 8.83
CA LYS A 378 -21.44 -22.78 9.77
C LYS A 378 -22.88 -23.04 10.19
N GLY A 379 -23.61 -23.91 9.47
CA GLY A 379 -24.98 -24.30 9.81
C GLY A 379 -25.99 -23.15 9.76
N VAL A 380 -25.69 -22.08 9.03
CA VAL A 380 -26.56 -20.90 8.91
C VAL A 380 -27.67 -21.13 7.87
N LEU A 381 -28.88 -20.71 8.21
CA LEU A 381 -30.08 -20.78 7.39
C LEU A 381 -30.59 -19.37 7.08
N ILE A 382 -31.12 -19.15 5.89
CA ILE A 382 -31.73 -17.87 5.53
C ILE A 382 -32.94 -17.66 6.44
N GLY A 383 -32.97 -16.55 7.16
CA GLY A 383 -33.93 -16.23 8.21
C GLY A 383 -33.34 -16.22 9.62
N ASP A 384 -32.20 -16.90 9.83
CA ASP A 384 -31.54 -17.00 11.16
C ASP A 384 -31.20 -15.62 11.75
N THR A 385 -31.21 -15.53 13.07
CA THR A 385 -30.38 -14.53 13.75
C THR A 385 -28.94 -15.04 13.76
N VAL A 386 -28.00 -14.28 13.22
CA VAL A 386 -26.59 -14.67 13.07
C VAL A 386 -25.69 -13.75 13.89
N VAL A 387 -24.62 -14.34 14.42
CA VAL A 387 -23.56 -13.59 15.09
C VAL A 387 -22.59 -13.07 14.03
N LEU A 388 -22.41 -11.76 13.98
CA LEU A 388 -21.57 -11.05 13.03
C LEU A 388 -20.45 -10.32 13.78
N ARG A 389 -19.23 -10.40 13.24
CA ARG A 389 -18.08 -9.63 13.72
C ARG A 389 -17.31 -9.01 12.58
N LYS A 390 -16.38 -8.10 12.87
CA LYS A 390 -15.38 -7.64 11.87
C LYS A 390 -14.00 -8.24 12.15
N ALA A 391 -13.56 -9.15 11.28
CA ALA A 391 -12.20 -9.65 11.35
C ALA A 391 -11.19 -8.52 11.12
N GLY A 392 -10.31 -8.29 12.10
CA GLY A 392 -9.33 -7.21 12.08
C GLY A 392 -9.93 -5.81 11.93
N ASP A 393 -11.14 -5.60 12.45
CA ASP A 393 -11.94 -4.35 12.40
C ASP A 393 -12.31 -3.86 10.97
N VAL A 394 -12.08 -4.68 9.94
CA VAL A 394 -12.33 -4.29 8.52
C VAL A 394 -13.32 -5.21 7.81
N ILE A 395 -13.16 -6.54 7.90
CA ILE A 395 -13.91 -7.47 7.04
C ILE A 395 -15.04 -8.13 7.84
N PRO A 396 -16.32 -7.90 7.49
CA PRO A 396 -17.43 -8.59 8.14
C PRO A 396 -17.40 -10.10 7.94
N GLU A 397 -17.61 -10.84 9.02
CA GLU A 397 -17.65 -12.28 9.07
C GLU A 397 -18.86 -12.75 9.88
N ILE A 398 -19.62 -13.70 9.32
CA ILE A 398 -20.66 -14.44 10.05
C ILE A 398 -20.00 -15.59 10.81
N LEU A 399 -20.13 -15.65 12.13
CA LEU A 399 -19.58 -16.75 12.93
C LEU A 399 -20.47 -17.99 12.88
N GLY A 400 -21.78 -17.80 13.01
CA GLY A 400 -22.76 -18.86 13.05
C GLY A 400 -24.14 -18.36 13.46
N PRO A 401 -25.13 -19.26 13.53
CA PRO A 401 -26.48 -18.91 13.93
C PRO A 401 -26.62 -18.87 15.47
N VAL A 402 -27.52 -18.01 15.94
CA VAL A 402 -28.07 -18.09 17.30
C VAL A 402 -29.23 -19.10 17.24
N ALA A 403 -28.89 -20.40 17.28
CA ALA A 403 -29.83 -21.48 17.00
C ALA A 403 -31.09 -21.49 17.90
N ASP A 404 -30.97 -21.01 19.14
CA ASP A 404 -32.08 -20.93 20.10
C ASP A 404 -33.16 -19.91 19.69
N LEU A 405 -32.86 -18.98 18.78
CA LEU A 405 -33.80 -17.99 18.26
C LEU A 405 -34.53 -18.45 16.99
N ARG A 406 -34.36 -19.70 16.58
CA ARG A 406 -35.05 -20.25 15.41
C ARG A 406 -36.54 -20.41 15.67
N ASP A 407 -37.35 -19.96 14.71
CA ASP A 407 -38.82 -20.08 14.74
C ASP A 407 -39.37 -21.14 13.78
N GLY A 408 -38.51 -21.78 13.00
CA GLY A 408 -38.85 -22.84 12.05
C GLY A 408 -39.24 -22.33 10.66
N THR A 409 -39.20 -21.01 10.43
CA THR A 409 -39.41 -20.42 9.09
C THR A 409 -38.15 -20.35 8.25
N GLU A 410 -36.99 -20.68 8.82
CA GLU A 410 -35.69 -20.58 8.17
C GLU A 410 -35.53 -21.62 7.07
N ARG A 411 -34.74 -21.29 6.04
CA ARG A 411 -34.54 -22.14 4.86
C ARG A 411 -33.06 -22.33 4.54
N GLU A 412 -32.71 -23.54 4.09
CA GLU A 412 -31.35 -23.86 3.66
C GLU A 412 -30.96 -23.09 2.39
N PHE A 413 -29.72 -22.60 2.35
CA PHE A 413 -29.15 -22.05 1.14
C PHE A 413 -28.75 -23.17 0.17
N VAL A 414 -29.26 -23.11 -1.05
CA VAL A 414 -28.87 -24.00 -2.14
C VAL A 414 -28.00 -23.21 -3.11
N MET A 415 -26.76 -23.67 -3.28
CA MET A 415 -25.84 -23.11 -4.28
C MET A 415 -26.46 -23.28 -5.68
N PRO A 416 -26.55 -22.21 -6.51
CA PRO A 416 -27.16 -22.33 -7.82
C PRO A 416 -26.36 -23.29 -8.71
N SER A 417 -27.06 -24.05 -9.56
CA SER A 417 -26.45 -24.94 -10.56
C SER A 417 -26.00 -24.20 -11.82
N GLU A 418 -26.52 -23.00 -12.04
CA GLU A 418 -26.25 -22.15 -13.20
C GLU A 418 -25.74 -20.78 -12.76
N CYS A 419 -24.91 -20.17 -13.61
CA CYS A 419 -24.38 -18.84 -13.35
C CYS A 419 -25.52 -17.81 -13.32
N PRO A 420 -25.69 -17.03 -12.25
CA PRO A 420 -26.78 -16.05 -12.15
C PRO A 420 -26.64 -14.90 -13.16
N GLU A 421 -25.49 -14.78 -13.81
CA GLU A 421 -25.17 -13.67 -14.71
C GLU A 421 -25.21 -14.05 -16.20
N CYS A 422 -25.04 -15.33 -16.55
CA CYS A 422 -25.06 -15.78 -17.94
C CYS A 422 -25.73 -17.14 -18.18
N GLY A 423 -26.33 -17.77 -17.17
CA GLY A 423 -27.03 -19.06 -17.27
C GLY A 423 -26.14 -20.28 -17.51
N THR A 424 -24.82 -20.11 -17.69
CA THR A 424 -23.92 -21.25 -17.93
C THR A 424 -23.83 -22.15 -16.70
N ALA A 425 -23.96 -23.47 -16.89
CA ALA A 425 -23.83 -24.46 -15.82
C ALA A 425 -22.50 -24.30 -15.05
N LEU A 426 -22.61 -24.21 -13.72
CA LEU A 426 -21.47 -24.07 -12.82
C LEU A 426 -20.84 -25.43 -12.58
N ARG A 427 -19.50 -25.46 -12.51
CA ARG A 427 -18.75 -26.69 -12.26
C ARG A 427 -17.45 -26.43 -11.50
N PRO A 428 -16.93 -27.42 -10.75
CA PRO A 428 -15.53 -27.46 -10.37
C PRO A 428 -14.64 -27.43 -11.63
N MET A 429 -13.52 -26.72 -11.58
CA MET A 429 -12.61 -26.67 -12.73
C MET A 429 -11.61 -27.84 -12.74
N LYS A 430 -11.40 -28.46 -11.58
CA LYS A 430 -10.58 -29.66 -11.39
C LYS A 430 -11.27 -30.60 -10.41
N GLU A 431 -10.89 -31.87 -10.45
CA GLU A 431 -11.31 -32.84 -9.44
C GLU A 431 -10.85 -32.39 -8.05
N GLY A 432 -11.76 -32.36 -7.08
CA GLY A 432 -11.49 -31.86 -5.72
C GLY A 432 -11.58 -30.34 -5.54
N ASP A 433 -11.83 -29.54 -6.59
CA ASP A 433 -12.12 -28.11 -6.42
C ASP A 433 -13.46 -27.93 -5.69
N VAL A 434 -13.42 -27.37 -4.49
CA VAL A 434 -14.62 -27.02 -3.71
C VAL A 434 -15.39 -25.87 -4.37
N ASP A 435 -14.69 -24.90 -4.95
CA ASP A 435 -15.32 -23.72 -5.54
C ASP A 435 -16.02 -24.06 -6.88
N LEU A 436 -17.32 -23.78 -6.97
CA LEU A 436 -18.03 -23.79 -8.25
C LEU A 436 -17.68 -22.54 -9.06
N ARG A 437 -17.44 -22.74 -10.36
CA ARG A 437 -17.03 -21.68 -11.28
C ARG A 437 -17.86 -21.68 -12.55
N CYS A 438 -18.11 -20.48 -13.07
CA CYS A 438 -18.67 -20.30 -14.40
C CYS A 438 -17.58 -20.57 -15.46
N PRO A 439 -17.73 -21.60 -16.33
CA PRO A 439 -16.73 -21.92 -17.36
C PRO A 439 -16.75 -20.94 -18.54
N ASN A 440 -17.77 -20.08 -18.66
CA ASN A 440 -17.83 -19.07 -19.72
C ASN A 440 -16.86 -17.90 -19.42
N ALA A 441 -15.56 -18.16 -19.54
CA ALA A 441 -14.52 -17.19 -19.20
C ALA A 441 -14.54 -15.97 -20.11
N ARG A 442 -14.84 -16.13 -21.41
CA ARG A 442 -14.79 -15.03 -22.37
C ARG A 442 -15.93 -14.04 -22.18
N THR A 443 -17.18 -14.50 -22.36
CA THR A 443 -18.34 -13.60 -22.55
C THR A 443 -19.27 -13.49 -21.34
N CYS A 444 -18.97 -14.15 -20.22
CA CYS A 444 -19.76 -13.94 -19.00
C CYS A 444 -19.63 -12.48 -18.57
N PRO A 445 -20.74 -11.71 -18.51
CA PRO A 445 -20.70 -10.26 -18.30
C PRO A 445 -20.13 -9.90 -16.93
N ALA A 446 -20.36 -10.74 -15.91
CA ALA A 446 -19.77 -10.56 -14.60
C ALA A 446 -18.26 -10.79 -14.60
N GLN A 447 -17.78 -11.90 -15.19
CA GLN A 447 -16.35 -12.14 -15.27
C GLN A 447 -15.64 -11.03 -16.05
N LEU A 448 -16.21 -10.60 -17.17
CA LEU A 448 -15.66 -9.51 -17.97
C LEU A 448 -15.68 -8.18 -17.20
N ARG A 449 -16.78 -7.84 -16.52
CA ARG A 449 -16.86 -6.64 -15.65
C ARG A 449 -15.77 -6.65 -14.58
N GLU A 450 -15.59 -7.77 -13.88
CA GLU A 450 -14.58 -7.90 -12.82
C GLU A 450 -13.14 -7.87 -13.38
N ARG A 451 -12.91 -8.45 -14.57
CA ARG A 451 -11.62 -8.31 -15.27
C ARG A 451 -11.37 -6.87 -15.70
N LEU A 452 -12.39 -6.22 -16.26
CA LEU A 452 -12.37 -4.81 -16.66
C LEU A 452 -12.05 -3.86 -15.51
N PHE A 453 -12.72 -4.05 -14.38
CA PHE A 453 -12.49 -3.28 -13.17
C PHE A 453 -11.09 -3.53 -12.59
N TYR A 454 -10.64 -4.79 -12.57
CA TYR A 454 -9.30 -5.13 -12.09
C TYR A 454 -8.20 -4.53 -12.95
N LEU A 455 -8.30 -4.63 -14.29
CA LEU A 455 -7.24 -4.12 -15.16
C LEU A 455 -7.12 -2.60 -15.14
N ALA A 456 -8.22 -1.89 -14.88
CA ALA A 456 -8.20 -0.44 -14.70
C ALA A 456 -7.55 0.00 -13.38
N GLY A 457 -7.42 -0.89 -12.39
CA GLY A 457 -6.90 -0.57 -11.07
C GLY A 457 -5.42 -0.14 -11.05
N ARG A 458 -5.02 0.53 -9.96
CA ARG A 458 -3.66 1.11 -9.75
C ARG A 458 -2.48 0.14 -9.98
N LYS A 459 -2.69 -1.15 -9.70
CA LYS A 459 -1.65 -2.19 -9.82
C LYS A 459 -1.53 -2.77 -11.25
N ALA A 460 -2.47 -2.44 -12.13
CA ALA A 460 -2.51 -2.86 -13.52
C ALA A 460 -2.32 -1.63 -14.42
N LEU A 461 -3.30 -1.25 -15.24
CA LEU A 461 -3.15 -0.15 -16.19
C LEU A 461 -3.28 1.24 -15.56
N ASP A 462 -3.82 1.34 -14.35
CA ASP A 462 -4.00 2.60 -13.61
C ASP A 462 -4.75 3.64 -14.46
N ILE A 463 -6.00 3.30 -14.78
CA ILE A 463 -6.91 4.09 -15.63
C ILE A 463 -7.87 4.84 -14.71
N GLU A 464 -7.59 6.13 -14.50
CA GLU A 464 -8.49 6.97 -13.71
C GLU A 464 -9.86 7.13 -14.38
N HIS A 465 -10.88 7.41 -13.56
CA HIS A 465 -12.29 7.51 -13.96
C HIS A 465 -12.94 6.23 -14.52
N PHE A 466 -12.20 5.11 -14.62
CA PHE A 466 -12.74 3.80 -14.99
C PHE A 466 -13.16 3.01 -13.73
N GLY A 467 -14.28 3.42 -13.12
CA GLY A 467 -14.83 2.74 -11.94
C GLY A 467 -15.71 1.52 -12.26
N TYR A 468 -16.21 0.85 -11.21
CA TYR A 468 -17.08 -0.33 -11.33
C TYR A 468 -18.34 -0.07 -12.19
N VAL A 469 -18.93 1.13 -12.06
CA VAL A 469 -20.11 1.54 -12.86
C VAL A 469 -19.76 1.63 -14.36
N ALA A 470 -18.58 2.16 -14.70
CA ALA A 470 -18.13 2.22 -16.08
C ALA A 470 -17.89 0.80 -16.64
N ALA A 471 -17.22 -0.07 -15.87
CA ALA A 471 -17.02 -1.47 -16.23
C ALA A 471 -18.35 -2.19 -16.48
N ALA A 472 -19.33 -2.03 -15.58
CA ALA A 472 -20.66 -2.63 -15.72
C ALA A 472 -21.40 -2.11 -16.96
N ALA A 473 -21.36 -0.80 -17.21
CA ALA A 473 -22.03 -0.18 -18.33
C ALA A 473 -21.44 -0.60 -19.69
N LEU A 474 -20.13 -0.90 -19.75
CA LEU A 474 -19.46 -1.32 -20.98
C LEU A 474 -19.69 -2.80 -21.32
N THR A 475 -20.03 -3.63 -20.34
CA THR A 475 -20.16 -5.09 -20.52
C THR A 475 -21.61 -5.58 -20.46
N LYS A 476 -22.50 -4.84 -19.82
CA LYS A 476 -23.92 -5.17 -19.69
C LYS A 476 -24.78 -3.89 -19.68
N PRO A 477 -24.76 -3.09 -20.76
CA PRO A 477 -25.67 -1.96 -20.90
C PRO A 477 -27.13 -2.41 -21.06
N LEU A 478 -28.05 -1.47 -20.88
CA LEU A 478 -29.43 -1.57 -21.33
C LEU A 478 -29.57 -1.17 -22.80
N GLU A 479 -28.82 -0.15 -23.20
CA GLU A 479 -28.69 0.30 -24.58
C GLU A 479 -27.22 0.66 -24.83
N PRO A 480 -26.62 0.29 -25.97
CA PRO A 480 -27.14 -0.64 -26.98
C PRO A 480 -27.35 -2.06 -26.43
N GLU A 481 -28.14 -2.89 -27.12
CA GLU A 481 -28.36 -4.29 -26.73
C GLU A 481 -27.05 -5.10 -26.80
N ASP A 482 -26.25 -4.87 -27.85
CA ASP A 482 -24.91 -5.42 -27.96
C ASP A 482 -23.92 -4.64 -27.08
N PRO A 483 -23.22 -5.28 -26.14
CA PRO A 483 -22.31 -4.59 -25.25
C PRO A 483 -21.11 -4.01 -26.03
N PRO A 484 -20.65 -2.78 -25.71
CA PRO A 484 -19.46 -2.19 -26.30
C PRO A 484 -18.20 -3.05 -26.17
N LEU A 485 -18.08 -3.81 -25.07
CA LEU A 485 -16.97 -4.72 -24.83
C LEU A 485 -17.49 -6.14 -24.59
N VAL A 486 -17.02 -7.08 -25.42
CA VAL A 486 -17.28 -8.53 -25.31
C VAL A 486 -16.08 -9.31 -24.76
N ASP A 487 -14.90 -8.69 -24.80
CA ASP A 487 -13.65 -9.07 -24.14
C ASP A 487 -12.79 -7.79 -23.93
N GLU A 488 -11.61 -7.95 -23.36
CA GLU A 488 -10.70 -6.84 -23.06
C GLU A 488 -9.99 -6.27 -24.29
N GLY A 489 -10.05 -6.95 -25.43
CA GLY A 489 -9.27 -6.61 -26.62
C GLY A 489 -9.61 -5.25 -27.22
N ASP A 490 -10.87 -4.84 -27.14
CA ASP A 490 -11.38 -3.61 -27.74
C ASP A 490 -11.32 -2.38 -26.81
N LEU A 491 -10.70 -2.51 -25.63
CA LEU A 491 -10.57 -1.42 -24.65
C LEU A 491 -9.94 -0.17 -25.27
N PHE A 492 -8.84 -0.34 -26.00
CA PHE A 492 -8.07 0.77 -26.57
C PHE A 492 -8.66 1.34 -27.87
N ASP A 493 -9.74 0.73 -28.37
CA ASP A 493 -10.52 1.16 -29.54
C ASP A 493 -11.84 1.85 -29.13
N LEU A 494 -12.05 2.10 -27.83
CA LEU A 494 -13.18 2.88 -27.34
C LEU A 494 -13.10 4.33 -27.83
N THR A 495 -14.20 4.81 -28.38
CA THR A 495 -14.36 6.20 -28.83
C THR A 495 -15.52 6.87 -28.11
N VAL A 496 -15.53 8.20 -28.10
CA VAL A 496 -16.64 8.97 -27.54
C VAL A 496 -17.98 8.52 -28.13
N ASP A 497 -18.04 8.31 -29.45
CA ASP A 497 -19.27 7.91 -30.14
C ASP A 497 -19.80 6.54 -29.71
N ARG A 498 -18.92 5.62 -29.28
CA ARG A 498 -19.33 4.33 -28.70
C ARG A 498 -19.81 4.45 -27.25
N LEU A 499 -19.39 5.50 -26.54
CA LEU A 499 -19.76 5.73 -25.13
C LEU A 499 -21.09 6.46 -24.97
N LEU A 500 -21.37 7.45 -25.82
CA LEU A 500 -22.55 8.33 -25.66
C LEU A 500 -23.90 7.60 -25.66
N PRO A 501 -24.13 6.56 -26.48
CA PRO A 501 -25.40 5.84 -26.49
C PRO A 501 -25.65 4.99 -25.24
N ILE A 502 -24.63 4.78 -24.41
CA ILE A 502 -24.70 3.80 -23.32
C ILE A 502 -25.66 4.26 -22.22
N LYS A 503 -26.72 3.48 -22.02
CA LYS A 503 -27.59 3.55 -20.85
C LYS A 503 -27.41 2.30 -20.00
N ALA A 504 -27.36 2.48 -18.68
CA ALA A 504 -27.26 1.38 -17.75
C ALA A 504 -28.05 1.69 -16.46
N TYR A 505 -28.33 0.65 -15.69
CA TYR A 505 -28.85 0.82 -14.33
C TYR A 505 -27.82 1.55 -13.47
N VAL A 506 -28.29 2.51 -12.67
CA VAL A 506 -27.48 3.11 -11.61
C VAL A 506 -27.43 2.11 -10.47
N LEU A 507 -26.33 1.37 -10.38
CA LEU A 507 -26.16 0.37 -9.33
C LEU A 507 -25.83 1.03 -7.98
N ASP A 508 -26.35 0.43 -6.93
CA ASP A 508 -25.96 0.70 -5.56
C ASP A 508 -24.57 0.09 -5.29
N PRO A 509 -23.59 0.86 -4.81
CA PRO A 509 -22.22 0.36 -4.64
C PRO A 509 -22.09 -0.77 -3.62
N ASP A 510 -22.95 -0.78 -2.61
CA ASP A 510 -22.85 -1.71 -1.48
C ASP A 510 -23.57 -3.02 -1.81
N SER A 511 -24.77 -2.94 -2.39
CA SER A 511 -25.59 -4.11 -2.75
C SER A 511 -25.42 -4.62 -4.18
N GLY A 512 -24.85 -3.81 -5.08
CA GLY A 512 -24.73 -4.10 -6.51
C GLY A 512 -26.07 -4.13 -7.26
N LEU A 513 -27.17 -3.77 -6.63
CA LEU A 513 -28.51 -3.77 -7.22
C LEU A 513 -28.87 -2.43 -7.87
N PRO A 514 -29.77 -2.40 -8.86
CA PRO A 514 -30.30 -1.13 -9.37
C PRO A 514 -30.92 -0.28 -8.26
N LYS A 515 -30.44 0.96 -8.11
CA LYS A 515 -31.07 1.95 -7.22
C LYS A 515 -32.48 2.20 -7.69
N ARG A 516 -33.43 2.27 -6.77
CA ARG A 516 -34.82 2.62 -7.08
C ARG A 516 -35.07 4.10 -6.86
N ASP A 517 -35.90 4.70 -7.70
CA ASP A 517 -36.34 6.08 -7.51
C ASP A 517 -37.28 6.15 -6.27
N PRO A 518 -37.01 7.00 -5.28
CA PRO A 518 -37.82 7.08 -4.06
C PRO A 518 -39.29 7.48 -4.29
N LYS A 519 -39.60 8.13 -5.43
CA LYS A 519 -40.95 8.62 -5.75
C LYS A 519 -41.72 7.61 -6.58
N THR A 520 -41.09 6.91 -7.52
CA THR A 520 -41.77 5.98 -8.44
C THR A 520 -41.58 4.51 -8.06
N GLY A 521 -40.53 4.18 -7.30
CA GLY A 521 -40.16 2.80 -6.96
C GLY A 521 -39.51 2.00 -8.10
N GLU A 522 -39.34 2.62 -9.27
CA GLU A 522 -38.75 2.02 -10.47
C GLU A 522 -37.21 2.04 -10.42
N GLU A 523 -36.57 1.13 -11.15
CA GLU A 523 -35.11 1.06 -11.26
C GLU A 523 -34.55 2.25 -12.04
N LYS A 524 -33.56 2.93 -11.46
CA LYS A 524 -32.99 4.15 -11.99
C LYS A 524 -32.05 3.83 -13.15
N VAL A 525 -32.40 4.34 -14.34
CA VAL A 525 -31.57 4.25 -15.55
C VAL A 525 -30.89 5.59 -15.81
N ALA A 526 -29.63 5.55 -16.25
CA ALA A 526 -28.89 6.76 -16.60
C ALA A 526 -27.99 6.58 -17.83
N THR A 527 -27.77 7.66 -18.57
CA THR A 527 -26.67 7.80 -19.51
C THR A 527 -25.37 8.02 -18.74
N ILE A 528 -24.52 7.00 -18.70
CA ILE A 528 -23.35 6.97 -17.80
C ILE A 528 -22.27 7.96 -18.27
N PHE A 529 -22.05 8.00 -19.58
CA PHE A 529 -20.97 8.78 -20.19
C PHE A 529 -21.43 10.11 -20.81
N ALA A 530 -22.74 10.32 -20.98
CA ALA A 530 -23.30 11.53 -21.55
C ALA A 530 -24.03 12.39 -20.50
N ASN A 531 -24.08 13.71 -20.73
CA ASN A 531 -24.93 14.63 -19.97
C ASN A 531 -26.36 14.64 -20.53
N GLN A 532 -27.24 15.49 -19.96
CA GLN A 532 -28.63 15.63 -20.42
C GLN A 532 -28.77 16.18 -21.85
N GLU A 533 -27.73 16.86 -22.37
CA GLU A 533 -27.68 17.37 -23.74
C GLU A 533 -27.11 16.36 -24.74
N GLY A 534 -26.76 15.13 -24.29
CA GLY A 534 -26.14 14.11 -25.13
C GLY A 534 -24.64 14.33 -25.41
N LYS A 535 -24.00 15.31 -24.75
CA LYS A 535 -22.55 15.57 -24.87
C LYS A 535 -21.76 14.72 -23.88
N PRO A 536 -20.48 14.40 -24.16
CA PRO A 536 -19.65 13.61 -23.24
C PRO A 536 -19.42 14.35 -21.93
N ARG A 537 -19.52 13.62 -20.82
CA ARG A 537 -19.15 14.14 -19.49
C ARG A 537 -17.63 14.33 -19.41
N LYS A 538 -17.18 15.28 -18.60
CA LYS A 538 -15.74 15.51 -18.33
C LYS A 538 -15.01 14.23 -17.92
N ASN A 539 -15.61 13.45 -17.02
CA ASN A 539 -15.02 12.18 -16.57
C ASN A 539 -14.93 11.12 -17.69
N ALA A 540 -15.84 11.14 -18.68
CA ALA A 540 -15.77 10.21 -19.80
C ALA A 540 -14.61 10.56 -20.75
N LEU A 541 -14.37 11.86 -20.99
CA LEU A 541 -13.22 12.32 -21.76
C LEU A 541 -11.90 12.00 -21.03
N ALA A 542 -11.82 12.32 -19.73
CA ALA A 542 -10.66 12.01 -18.91
C ALA A 542 -10.39 10.49 -18.85
N MET A 543 -11.43 9.65 -18.80
CA MET A 543 -11.28 8.20 -18.87
C MET A 543 -10.63 7.76 -20.20
N LEU A 544 -11.07 8.32 -21.34
CA LEU A 544 -10.48 8.00 -22.65
C LEU A 544 -9.02 8.46 -22.76
N GLU A 545 -8.69 9.64 -22.22
CA GLU A 545 -7.31 10.13 -22.12
C GLU A 545 -6.43 9.18 -21.30
N ASN A 546 -6.94 8.71 -20.15
CA ASN A 546 -6.25 7.73 -19.31
C ASN A 546 -6.11 6.36 -20.00
N ILE A 547 -7.11 5.91 -20.77
CA ILE A 547 -7.00 4.69 -21.60
C ILE A 547 -5.90 4.87 -22.65
N ALA A 548 -5.80 6.03 -23.29
CA ALA A 548 -4.74 6.30 -24.26
C ALA A 548 -3.35 6.31 -23.59
N ALA A 549 -3.20 6.96 -22.44
CA ALA A 549 -1.96 6.98 -21.67
C ALA A 549 -1.55 5.58 -21.17
N ALA A 550 -2.52 4.72 -20.85
CA ALA A 550 -2.27 3.37 -20.37
C ALA A 550 -1.52 2.46 -21.37
N LYS A 551 -1.50 2.83 -22.66
CA LYS A 551 -0.72 2.12 -23.68
C LYS A 551 0.78 2.09 -23.38
N GLN A 552 1.29 3.08 -22.64
CA GLN A 552 2.71 3.24 -22.33
C GLN A 552 3.10 2.71 -20.94
N ARG A 553 2.22 1.98 -20.24
CA ARG A 553 2.58 1.39 -18.95
C ARG A 553 3.68 0.32 -19.12
N PRO A 554 4.54 0.12 -18.10
CA PRO A 554 5.55 -0.94 -18.10
C PRO A 554 4.97 -2.33 -18.39
N LEU A 555 5.77 -3.22 -18.98
CA LEU A 555 5.33 -4.55 -19.41
C LEU A 555 4.75 -5.36 -18.24
N ALA A 556 5.31 -5.24 -17.04
CA ALA A 556 4.79 -5.89 -15.83
C ALA A 556 3.33 -5.50 -15.54
N ARG A 557 2.95 -4.24 -15.78
CA ARG A 557 1.57 -3.76 -15.61
C ARG A 557 0.66 -4.30 -16.71
N ILE A 558 1.15 -4.38 -17.94
CA ILE A 558 0.44 -5.02 -19.07
C ILE A 558 0.17 -6.50 -18.77
N ILE A 559 1.18 -7.27 -18.34
CA ILE A 559 1.01 -8.69 -17.97
C ILE A 559 0.01 -8.84 -16.82
N THR A 560 0.09 -7.97 -15.81
CA THR A 560 -0.88 -7.97 -14.68
C THR A 560 -2.30 -7.73 -15.18
N SER A 561 -2.49 -6.81 -16.15
CA SER A 561 -3.79 -6.40 -16.67
C SER A 561 -4.54 -7.55 -17.39
N LEU A 562 -3.82 -8.51 -17.98
CA LEU A 562 -4.37 -9.69 -18.66
C LEU A 562 -5.08 -10.67 -17.73
N SER A 563 -4.99 -10.48 -16.41
CA SER A 563 -5.70 -11.28 -15.41
C SER A 563 -5.46 -12.80 -15.52
N ILE A 564 -4.25 -13.18 -15.93
CA ILE A 564 -3.83 -14.58 -16.04
C ILE A 564 -3.87 -15.23 -14.65
N ARG A 565 -4.44 -16.44 -14.57
CA ARG A 565 -4.60 -17.14 -13.29
C ARG A 565 -3.23 -17.32 -12.61
N HIS A 566 -3.17 -17.03 -11.31
CA HIS A 566 -1.96 -17.07 -10.48
C HIS A 566 -0.87 -16.04 -10.80
N VAL A 567 -1.00 -15.25 -11.88
CA VAL A 567 -0.06 -14.19 -12.23
C VAL A 567 -0.51 -12.88 -11.57
N GLY A 568 0.05 -12.57 -10.40
CA GLY A 568 -0.07 -11.27 -9.75
C GLY A 568 1.07 -10.30 -10.13
N PRO A 569 1.07 -9.06 -9.59
CA PRO A 569 2.09 -8.06 -9.90
C PRO A 569 3.53 -8.55 -9.72
N VAL A 570 3.81 -9.29 -8.63
CA VAL A 570 5.15 -9.82 -8.36
C VAL A 570 5.62 -10.81 -9.43
N ALA A 571 4.74 -11.73 -9.84
CA ALA A 571 5.07 -12.68 -10.91
C ALA A 571 5.20 -11.96 -12.26
N ALA A 572 4.36 -10.96 -12.51
CA ALA A 572 4.42 -10.16 -13.72
C ALA A 572 5.71 -9.33 -13.83
N GLU A 573 6.19 -8.75 -12.72
CA GLU A 573 7.49 -8.08 -12.65
C GLU A 573 8.65 -9.04 -12.95
N ALA A 574 8.63 -10.23 -12.35
CA ALA A 574 9.65 -11.25 -12.60
C ALA A 574 9.67 -11.68 -14.07
N LEU A 575 8.49 -11.92 -14.67
CA LEU A 575 8.35 -12.27 -16.09
C LEU A 575 8.81 -11.15 -17.02
N ALA A 576 8.40 -9.90 -16.74
CA ALA A 576 8.80 -8.74 -17.52
C ALA A 576 10.31 -8.52 -17.48
N ARG A 577 10.93 -8.67 -16.30
CA ARG A 577 12.37 -8.54 -16.13
C ARG A 577 13.15 -9.61 -16.87
N GLU A 578 12.74 -10.86 -16.76
CA GLU A 578 13.46 -12.00 -17.35
C GLU A 578 13.29 -12.06 -18.87
N PHE A 579 12.04 -11.98 -19.36
CA PHE A 579 11.74 -12.24 -20.76
C PHE A 579 11.65 -10.98 -21.62
N ARG A 580 11.44 -9.80 -21.00
CA ARG A 580 11.44 -8.46 -21.63
C ARG A 580 10.41 -8.22 -22.74
N SER A 581 9.70 -9.23 -23.23
CA SER A 581 8.59 -9.07 -24.17
C SER A 581 7.51 -10.12 -23.95
N ILE A 582 6.26 -9.77 -24.27
CA ILE A 582 5.14 -10.70 -24.15
C ILE A 582 5.25 -11.85 -25.16
N GLU A 583 5.80 -11.58 -26.35
CA GLU A 583 6.06 -12.60 -27.37
C GLU A 583 7.10 -13.61 -26.90
N ARG A 584 8.14 -13.17 -26.19
CA ARG A 584 9.15 -14.09 -25.64
C ARG A 584 8.56 -14.96 -24.52
N ILE A 585 7.62 -14.42 -23.73
CA ILE A 585 6.87 -15.19 -22.71
C ILE A 585 5.98 -16.24 -23.37
N ASP A 586 5.25 -15.90 -24.43
CA ASP A 586 4.40 -16.85 -25.17
C ASP A 586 5.24 -18.01 -25.75
N GLN A 587 6.40 -17.70 -26.35
CA GLN A 587 7.30 -18.67 -26.94
C GLN A 587 8.06 -19.54 -25.93
N ALA A 588 8.21 -19.08 -24.68
CA ALA A 588 8.92 -19.82 -23.64
C ALA A 588 8.29 -21.19 -23.38
N THR A 589 9.12 -22.18 -23.06
CA THR A 589 8.62 -23.49 -22.59
C THR A 589 8.12 -23.38 -21.16
N GLU A 590 7.33 -24.36 -20.71
CA GLU A 590 6.86 -24.39 -19.32
C GLU A 590 8.03 -24.50 -18.34
N GLU A 591 9.07 -25.26 -18.68
CA GLU A 591 10.28 -25.40 -17.87
C GLU A 591 11.07 -24.10 -17.77
N GLU A 592 11.21 -23.35 -18.86
CA GLU A 592 11.87 -22.04 -18.86
C GLU A 592 11.12 -21.05 -17.95
N LEU A 593 9.79 -20.98 -18.09
CA LEU A 593 8.95 -20.13 -17.25
C LEU A 593 9.08 -20.51 -15.76
N ALA A 594 9.06 -21.81 -15.45
CA ALA A 594 9.08 -22.31 -14.08
C ALA A 594 10.42 -22.08 -13.32
N VAL A 595 11.50 -21.76 -14.04
CA VAL A 595 12.81 -21.43 -13.44
C VAL A 595 12.88 -19.96 -13.01
N THR A 596 12.00 -19.10 -13.53
CA THR A 596 11.98 -17.68 -13.17
C THR A 596 11.58 -17.52 -11.70
N GLU A 597 12.37 -16.75 -10.95
CA GLU A 597 12.12 -16.53 -9.52
C GLU A 597 10.74 -15.90 -9.29
N GLY A 598 9.89 -16.55 -8.48
CA GLY A 598 8.50 -16.14 -8.26
C GLY A 598 7.50 -16.72 -9.26
N VAL A 599 7.95 -17.41 -10.30
CA VAL A 599 7.12 -18.11 -11.30
C VAL A 599 7.34 -19.61 -11.14
N GLY A 600 6.58 -20.23 -10.22
CA GLY A 600 6.63 -21.69 -10.04
C GLY A 600 5.90 -22.47 -11.15
N PRO A 601 5.95 -23.81 -11.14
CA PRO A 601 5.32 -24.67 -12.15
C PRO A 601 3.83 -24.40 -12.37
N THR A 602 3.08 -24.12 -11.30
CA THR A 602 1.64 -23.79 -11.40
C THR A 602 1.38 -22.51 -12.19
N ILE A 603 2.24 -21.50 -12.05
CA ILE A 603 2.13 -20.24 -12.77
C ILE A 603 2.53 -20.46 -14.23
N ALA A 604 3.64 -21.17 -14.47
CA ALA A 604 4.10 -21.54 -15.81
C ALA A 604 3.00 -22.28 -16.62
N ALA A 605 2.42 -23.34 -16.04
CA ALA A 605 1.30 -24.07 -16.65
C ALA A 605 0.10 -23.16 -16.95
N SER A 606 -0.22 -22.24 -16.03
CA SER A 606 -1.34 -21.30 -16.21
C SER A 606 -1.08 -20.30 -17.34
N LEU A 607 0.15 -19.84 -17.51
CA LEU A 607 0.56 -19.01 -18.64
C LEU A 607 0.40 -19.76 -19.96
N LYS A 608 0.91 -21.00 -20.06
CA LYS A 608 0.80 -21.80 -21.29
C LYS A 608 -0.65 -22.09 -21.64
N GLN A 609 -1.48 -22.43 -20.65
CA GLN A 609 -2.92 -22.64 -20.86
C GLN A 609 -3.62 -21.36 -21.33
N TRP A 610 -3.26 -20.20 -20.76
CA TRP A 610 -3.83 -18.93 -21.17
C TRP A 610 -3.47 -18.60 -22.62
N PHE A 611 -2.19 -18.69 -22.99
CA PHE A 611 -1.75 -18.45 -24.36
C PHE A 611 -2.24 -19.49 -25.37
N ALA A 612 -2.69 -20.67 -24.95
CA ALA A 612 -3.24 -21.68 -25.85
C ALA A 612 -4.64 -21.33 -26.39
N GLU A 613 -5.35 -20.40 -25.76
CA GLU A 613 -6.70 -19.99 -26.17
C GLU A 613 -6.65 -18.91 -27.25
N ASP A 614 -7.30 -19.13 -28.39
CA ASP A 614 -7.24 -18.23 -29.54
C ASP A 614 -7.74 -16.81 -29.23
N TRP A 615 -8.79 -16.69 -28.40
CA TRP A 615 -9.35 -15.39 -28.05
C TRP A 615 -8.44 -14.57 -27.12
N HIS A 616 -7.58 -15.22 -26.32
CA HIS A 616 -6.56 -14.52 -25.54
C HIS A 616 -5.44 -13.97 -26.44
N ARG A 617 -5.00 -14.74 -27.43
CA ARG A 617 -4.04 -14.27 -28.45
C ARG A 617 -4.59 -13.08 -29.24
N GLU A 618 -5.90 -13.11 -29.51
CA GLU A 618 -6.58 -12.01 -30.18
C GLU A 618 -6.57 -10.71 -29.35
N ILE A 619 -6.69 -10.78 -28.01
CA ILE A 619 -6.50 -9.61 -27.12
C ILE A 619 -5.11 -9.02 -27.32
N ILE A 620 -4.05 -9.84 -27.25
CA ILE A 620 -2.67 -9.38 -27.44
C ILE A 620 -2.48 -8.74 -28.81
N ARG A 621 -3.04 -9.37 -29.87
CA ARG A 621 -2.98 -8.84 -31.24
C ARG A 621 -3.63 -7.46 -31.34
N LYS A 622 -4.84 -7.29 -30.79
CA LYS A 622 -5.57 -6.01 -30.78
C LYS A 622 -4.82 -4.94 -29.99
N TRP A 623 -4.34 -5.27 -28.80
CA TRP A 623 -3.58 -4.33 -27.97
C TRP A 623 -2.28 -3.90 -28.64
N LYS A 624 -1.55 -4.84 -29.27
CA LYS A 624 -0.35 -4.52 -30.07
C LYS A 624 -0.69 -3.60 -31.24
N ALA A 625 -1.77 -3.89 -31.97
CA ALA A 625 -2.24 -3.03 -33.06
C ALA A 625 -2.67 -1.62 -32.59
N ALA A 626 -3.20 -1.52 -31.37
CA ALA A 626 -3.56 -0.25 -30.74
C ALA A 626 -2.34 0.53 -30.20
N GLY A 627 -1.12 -0.03 -30.27
CA GLY A 627 0.11 0.61 -29.84
C GLY A 627 0.45 0.44 -28.36
N VAL A 628 -0.09 -0.59 -27.70
CA VAL A 628 0.30 -0.94 -26.32
C VAL A 628 1.74 -1.44 -26.30
N ARG A 629 2.52 -0.99 -25.32
CA ARG A 629 3.90 -1.41 -25.09
C ARG A 629 3.96 -2.89 -24.71
N MET A 630 4.41 -3.71 -25.65
CA MET A 630 4.55 -5.18 -25.49
C MET A 630 5.97 -5.62 -25.10
N GLU A 631 6.91 -4.67 -25.06
CA GLU A 631 8.32 -4.92 -24.79
C GLU A 631 8.87 -3.88 -23.81
N GLU A 632 9.85 -4.27 -23.00
CA GLU A 632 10.60 -3.34 -22.17
C GLU A 632 11.70 -2.67 -23.00
N GLU A 633 11.61 -1.34 -23.15
CA GLU A 633 12.71 -0.54 -23.69
C GLU A 633 13.97 -0.78 -22.86
N SER A 634 15.07 -0.99 -23.55
CA SER A 634 16.38 -1.00 -22.92
C SER A 634 16.69 0.39 -22.40
N THR A 635 16.30 0.69 -21.16
CA THR A 635 16.99 1.74 -20.41
C THR A 635 18.43 1.26 -20.29
N GLY A 636 19.35 1.85 -21.06
CA GLY A 636 20.79 1.56 -20.99
C GLY A 636 21.38 1.68 -19.58
N GLU A 637 20.59 2.07 -18.59
CA GLU A 637 20.83 1.97 -17.14
C GLU A 637 21.04 0.53 -16.64
N GLY A 638 20.64 -0.49 -17.42
CA GLY A 638 20.97 -1.91 -17.17
C GLY A 638 22.30 -2.38 -17.78
N GLU A 639 23.03 -1.50 -18.47
CA GLU A 639 24.38 -1.67 -19.03
C GLU A 639 25.46 -0.96 -18.20
N GLY A 640 25.25 -0.82 -16.88
CA GLY A 640 26.42 -0.87 -16.01
C GLY A 640 27.18 -2.17 -16.32
N PRO A 641 28.53 -2.20 -16.27
CA PRO A 641 29.24 -3.46 -16.38
C PRO A 641 28.57 -4.45 -15.42
N ARG A 642 28.25 -5.65 -15.91
CA ARG A 642 27.73 -6.76 -15.10
C ARG A 642 28.90 -7.68 -14.78
N PRO A 643 29.84 -7.24 -13.92
CA PRO A 643 31.10 -7.95 -13.70
C PRO A 643 30.89 -9.35 -13.11
N LEU A 644 29.69 -9.63 -12.59
CA LEU A 644 29.36 -10.89 -11.94
C LEU A 644 28.39 -11.77 -12.77
N GLU A 645 28.13 -11.43 -14.02
CA GLU A 645 27.27 -12.22 -14.90
C GLU A 645 27.80 -13.64 -15.09
N GLY A 646 26.92 -14.64 -14.94
CA GLY A 646 27.28 -16.06 -15.02
C GLY A 646 27.82 -16.67 -13.73
N LEU A 647 28.07 -15.88 -12.68
CA LEU A 647 28.51 -16.38 -11.38
C LEU A 647 27.34 -16.84 -10.52
N THR A 648 27.53 -17.93 -9.78
CA THR A 648 26.59 -18.39 -8.75
C THR A 648 27.16 -18.18 -7.36
N VAL A 649 26.55 -17.33 -6.53
CA VAL A 649 27.07 -16.96 -5.21
C VAL A 649 26.11 -17.41 -4.10
N VAL A 650 26.63 -17.86 -2.97
CA VAL A 650 25.83 -18.22 -1.78
C VAL A 650 26.25 -17.33 -0.62
N VAL A 651 25.31 -16.65 0.02
CA VAL A 651 25.56 -15.83 1.22
C VAL A 651 25.09 -16.58 2.47
N THR A 652 25.98 -16.75 3.45
CA THR A 652 25.69 -17.42 4.73
C THR A 652 26.41 -16.74 5.89
N GLY A 653 25.91 -16.92 7.12
CA GLY A 653 26.38 -16.16 8.29
C GLY A 653 25.83 -14.72 8.34
N THR A 654 26.26 -13.99 9.36
CA THR A 654 25.87 -12.59 9.64
C THR A 654 27.00 -11.66 9.21
N LEU A 655 26.69 -10.69 8.35
CA LEU A 655 27.64 -9.70 7.85
C LEU A 655 27.53 -8.43 8.71
N GLU A 656 28.65 -7.80 9.06
CA GLU A 656 28.79 -6.60 9.91
C GLU A 656 28.28 -5.33 9.22
N HIS A 657 28.50 -5.20 7.90
CA HIS A 657 28.21 -4.00 7.11
C HIS A 657 27.05 -4.19 6.12
N PHE A 658 26.69 -5.44 5.81
CA PHE A 658 25.58 -5.75 4.92
C PHE A 658 24.46 -6.50 5.64
N THR A 659 23.21 -6.11 5.40
CA THR A 659 22.11 -7.05 5.68
C THR A 659 22.15 -8.19 4.66
N ARG A 660 21.72 -9.39 5.05
CA ARG A 660 21.71 -10.55 4.15
C ARG A 660 20.92 -10.29 2.85
N ASP A 661 19.84 -9.54 2.94
CA ASP A 661 19.04 -9.17 1.76
C ASP A 661 19.70 -8.05 0.96
N GLY A 662 20.35 -7.07 1.61
CA GLY A 662 21.18 -6.06 0.94
C GLY A 662 22.36 -6.68 0.17
N ALA A 663 23.00 -7.70 0.73
CA ALA A 663 24.07 -8.45 0.05
C ALA A 663 23.55 -9.20 -1.20
N LYS A 664 22.36 -9.80 -1.13
CA LYS A 664 21.72 -10.45 -2.28
C LYS A 664 21.40 -9.41 -3.37
N GLU A 665 20.83 -8.28 -2.98
CA GLU A 665 20.47 -7.20 -3.90
C GLU A 665 21.71 -6.61 -4.58
N ALA A 666 22.80 -6.39 -3.84
CA ALA A 666 24.08 -5.94 -4.38
C ALA A 666 24.70 -6.91 -5.40
N LEU A 667 24.55 -8.22 -5.17
CA LEU A 667 25.00 -9.28 -6.09
C LEU A 667 24.11 -9.37 -7.33
N GLN A 668 22.80 -9.37 -7.15
CA GLN A 668 21.80 -9.51 -8.22
C GLN A 668 21.81 -8.29 -9.15
N SER A 669 21.95 -7.08 -8.61
CA SER A 669 22.09 -5.84 -9.40
C SER A 669 23.34 -5.81 -10.29
N ARG A 670 24.37 -6.60 -9.97
CA ARG A 670 25.62 -6.75 -10.74
C ARG A 670 25.66 -8.00 -11.63
N GLY A 671 24.55 -8.74 -11.73
CA GLY A 671 24.39 -9.89 -12.64
C GLY A 671 24.65 -11.28 -12.03
N ALA A 672 24.96 -11.38 -10.74
CA ALA A 672 25.21 -12.68 -10.09
C ALA A 672 23.91 -13.43 -9.78
N LYS A 673 23.93 -14.76 -9.93
CA LYS A 673 22.86 -15.65 -9.47
C LYS A 673 23.08 -16.02 -8.00
N VAL A 674 22.19 -15.59 -7.11
CA VAL A 674 22.30 -15.94 -5.68
C VAL A 674 21.45 -17.16 -5.35
N THR A 675 22.04 -18.20 -4.73
CA THR A 675 21.33 -19.44 -4.39
C THR A 675 21.36 -19.74 -2.89
N GLY A 676 20.40 -20.56 -2.44
CA GLY A 676 20.31 -20.97 -1.04
C GLY A 676 21.19 -22.16 -0.65
N SER A 677 21.78 -22.86 -1.62
CA SER A 677 22.52 -24.11 -1.42
C SER A 677 23.86 -24.13 -2.17
N VAL A 678 24.88 -24.67 -1.50
CA VAL A 678 26.22 -24.84 -2.08
C VAL A 678 26.24 -26.10 -2.95
N SER A 679 26.79 -25.97 -4.16
CA SER A 679 26.98 -27.04 -5.14
C SER A 679 28.34 -26.88 -5.85
N LYS A 680 28.75 -27.86 -6.66
CA LYS A 680 29.97 -27.74 -7.50
C LYS A 680 29.89 -26.62 -8.56
N LYS A 681 28.70 -26.09 -8.83
CA LYS A 681 28.49 -24.96 -9.76
C LYS A 681 28.52 -23.60 -9.05
N THR A 682 28.65 -23.59 -7.72
CA THR A 682 28.78 -22.35 -6.96
C THR A 682 30.17 -21.77 -7.20
N SER A 683 30.21 -20.50 -7.58
CA SER A 683 31.44 -19.74 -7.86
C SER A 683 32.08 -19.22 -6.58
N PHE A 684 31.29 -18.67 -5.65
CA PHE A 684 31.75 -18.16 -4.37
C PHE A 684 30.75 -18.44 -3.24
N VAL A 685 31.25 -18.61 -2.02
CA VAL A 685 30.44 -18.59 -0.80
C VAL A 685 30.90 -17.44 0.09
N VAL A 686 30.02 -16.47 0.31
CA VAL A 686 30.27 -15.36 1.23
C VAL A 686 29.86 -15.78 2.63
N VAL A 687 30.80 -15.69 3.57
CA VAL A 687 30.63 -16.07 4.97
C VAL A 687 30.79 -14.87 5.88
N GLY A 688 29.77 -14.64 6.70
CA GLY A 688 29.88 -13.81 7.90
C GLY A 688 29.91 -14.67 9.16
N ASP A 689 29.72 -14.04 10.32
CA ASP A 689 29.72 -14.70 11.63
C ASP A 689 28.69 -15.85 11.71
N ASN A 690 29.11 -16.96 12.31
CA ASN A 690 28.34 -18.21 12.44
C ASN A 690 27.79 -18.75 11.09
N PRO A 691 28.65 -19.08 10.12
CA PRO A 691 28.21 -19.39 8.75
C PRO A 691 27.50 -20.74 8.59
N GLY A 692 27.60 -21.62 9.61
CA GLY A 692 26.88 -22.89 9.71
C GLY A 692 27.23 -23.92 8.63
N SER A 693 26.34 -24.90 8.40
CA SER A 693 26.56 -26.07 7.55
C SER A 693 26.86 -25.79 6.06
N LYS A 694 26.67 -24.54 5.61
CA LYS A 694 26.98 -24.11 4.25
C LYS A 694 28.47 -23.84 4.07
N TYR A 695 29.15 -23.35 5.11
CA TYR A 695 30.61 -23.21 5.12
C TYR A 695 31.28 -24.58 4.98
N ASP A 696 30.90 -25.53 5.83
CA ASP A 696 31.44 -26.90 5.80
C ASP A 696 31.29 -27.54 4.41
N LYS A 697 30.13 -27.31 3.78
CA LYS A 697 29.83 -27.81 2.44
C LYS A 697 30.66 -27.10 1.35
N ALA A 698 30.96 -25.82 1.51
CA ALA A 698 31.84 -25.08 0.60
C ALA A 698 33.27 -25.62 0.65
N MET A 699 33.79 -25.86 1.85
CA MET A 699 35.11 -26.44 2.07
C MET A 699 35.21 -27.86 1.49
N GLN A 700 34.21 -28.71 1.72
CA GLN A 700 34.16 -30.07 1.15
C GLN A 700 34.16 -30.08 -0.38
N LEU A 701 33.47 -29.12 -1.00
CA LEU A 701 33.35 -29.00 -2.45
C LEU A 701 34.49 -28.17 -3.07
N LYS A 702 35.41 -27.65 -2.24
CA LYS A 702 36.51 -26.75 -2.64
C LYS A 702 36.02 -25.53 -3.42
N VAL A 703 34.88 -24.99 -3.02
CA VAL A 703 34.33 -23.75 -3.57
C VAL A 703 35.00 -22.58 -2.84
N PRO A 704 35.51 -21.55 -3.54
CA PRO A 704 36.11 -20.37 -2.92
C PRO A 704 35.19 -19.72 -1.88
N VAL A 705 35.74 -19.42 -0.70
CA VAL A 705 35.00 -18.81 0.42
C VAL A 705 35.54 -17.39 0.65
N LEU A 706 34.64 -16.41 0.76
CA LEU A 706 34.97 -15.01 0.99
C LEU A 706 34.46 -14.58 2.37
N ASN A 707 35.32 -13.94 3.17
CA ASN A 707 34.86 -13.15 4.31
C ASN A 707 34.22 -11.84 3.81
N GLU A 708 33.74 -10.99 4.71
CA GLU A 708 33.05 -9.75 4.34
C GLU A 708 33.94 -8.74 3.59
N GLU A 709 35.23 -8.65 3.94
CA GLU A 709 36.19 -7.84 3.19
C GLU A 709 36.35 -8.36 1.75
N GLY A 710 36.51 -9.68 1.58
CA GLY A 710 36.55 -10.34 0.27
C GLY A 710 35.25 -10.20 -0.53
N PHE A 711 34.10 -10.07 0.16
CA PHE A 711 32.82 -9.74 -0.46
C PHE A 711 32.79 -8.31 -0.99
N GLY A 712 33.37 -7.34 -0.27
CA GLY A 712 33.59 -5.98 -0.77
C GLY A 712 34.45 -5.99 -2.05
N VAL A 713 35.56 -6.74 -2.05
CA VAL A 713 36.42 -6.91 -3.24
C VAL A 713 35.65 -7.51 -4.41
N LEU A 714 34.79 -8.50 -4.19
CA LEU A 714 33.94 -9.07 -5.24
C LEU A 714 33.00 -8.03 -5.85
N LEU A 715 32.42 -7.14 -5.05
CA LEU A 715 31.47 -6.12 -5.52
C LEU A 715 32.14 -4.94 -6.24
N GLU A 716 33.36 -4.58 -5.85
CA GLU A 716 34.09 -3.41 -6.34
C GLU A 716 35.09 -3.72 -7.45
N GLN A 717 35.79 -4.85 -7.35
CA GLN A 717 36.95 -5.21 -8.18
C GLN A 717 36.71 -6.45 -9.05
N GLY A 718 35.64 -7.20 -8.79
CA GLY A 718 35.22 -8.34 -9.62
C GLY A 718 35.77 -9.70 -9.20
N PRO A 719 35.44 -10.78 -9.94
CA PRO A 719 35.65 -12.16 -9.50
C PRO A 719 37.11 -12.59 -9.46
N ASP A 720 37.96 -12.09 -10.35
CA ASP A 720 39.38 -12.46 -10.39
C ASP A 720 40.12 -11.95 -9.14
N ALA A 721 39.86 -10.70 -8.73
CA ALA A 721 40.41 -10.12 -7.50
C ALA A 721 39.84 -10.80 -6.24
N ALA A 722 38.54 -11.14 -6.26
CA ALA A 722 37.91 -11.87 -5.17
C ALA A 722 38.49 -13.27 -4.99
N ALA A 723 38.88 -13.95 -6.07
CA ALA A 723 39.48 -15.28 -5.98
C ALA A 723 40.87 -15.27 -5.31
N GLU A 724 41.63 -14.18 -5.44
CA GLU A 724 42.95 -14.02 -4.81
C GLU A 724 42.86 -13.79 -3.29
N VAL A 725 41.76 -13.20 -2.82
CA VAL A 725 41.50 -12.93 -1.39
C VAL A 725 40.57 -13.96 -0.75
N ALA A 726 40.24 -15.04 -1.47
CA ALA A 726 39.43 -16.12 -0.92
C ALA A 726 40.20 -16.88 0.15
N LEU A 727 39.50 -17.25 1.23
CA LEU A 727 40.06 -18.02 2.34
C LEU A 727 40.61 -19.34 1.80
N SER A 728 41.86 -19.64 2.17
CA SER A 728 42.52 -20.86 1.74
C SER A 728 41.87 -22.07 2.45
N ALA A 729 41.82 -23.23 1.79
CA ALA A 729 41.28 -24.44 2.41
C ALA A 729 42.13 -24.98 3.58
N GLU A 730 43.23 -24.31 3.93
CA GLU A 730 44.19 -24.70 4.97
C GLU A 730 44.21 -23.74 6.18
N GLU A 731 43.38 -22.69 6.19
CA GLU A 731 43.05 -21.84 7.36
C GLU A 731 41.66 -22.16 7.88
#